data_AF-A0A927S214-F1
#
_entry.id   AF-A0A927S214-F1
#
_cell.length_a   1.000
_cell.length_b   1.000
_cell.length_c   1.000
_cell.angle_alpha   90.00
_cell.angle_beta   90.00
_cell.angle_gamma   90.00
#
_symmetry.space_group_name_H-M   'P 1'
#
loop_
_entity.id
_entity.type
_entity.pdbx_description
1 polymer ?
#
loop_
_entity_poly.entity_id
_entity_poly.type
_entity_poly.pdbx_seq_one_letter_code
_entity_poly.pdbx_strand_id
1 'polypeptide(L)'
;MDGVYTGAIDAGQSAQLSDAQREYIFFAPTAQKLVLVKNAGESKRTSEHGWCTRRRPNGNYYPNIRLNRLCQTLNIDEAKANAILEDYWNGVLQSERKTFVFDANDFDVLLYDFDTMPFYRCKKCRRVTSLNVQNRCANVKCTGTLEPFDAMKASEENHYARLYRSARMKPLYIKEHTAQLSKSQQSRYQEAFVKKQINALSCSTTFEMGVDVGSLETVYMRNVPPSPSNYVQRAGRAGRGRDSTAFVLTYAKLSSHDFTYFGHPENMISGDIAAPIFRLENEKIIRRHIYVIALGYFFKRAPDAYGGDDRAAFLLEGGYERFRAMLDPVPEKLDELLKASIPATMHGRMGVSDAGWVEDMIGSGDEENGVEPGALEAVVQAFHNELRELEKLRDKYHRNHEPGLENKVTQQLRMTRAGREDYANGKRIARSLIDFLVRNNILPKYGFPVDTVELHQYGSNAVDEEKQLQLSRDLQMAIAEYAPGSEIIADGKLYKSRYIRRGFGKAAGGAWETGAYADCPGCGQRNFTKTLIPRGESRECVSCHKGIQQRKWHTTIEPRLGFQAEGEGQPVPLHRPERGYKTDDYYIGDSHRNIINRRRFNINGHEVILESTANDSLVVISREPYQVCPRCGYATDSGFPEKHKNGRGFNCEGEAKDAKEYYLSHDFKTDVVKLTFIDSRAFDKNRMYSFIVPVILHGLHADPCDE
;
A
#
# COMPACT_ATOMS: atom_id res chain seq x y z
N MET A 1 -39.00 -23.15 -2.43
CA MET A 1 -38.57 -21.96 -3.19
C MET A 1 -38.06 -20.84 -2.30
N ASP A 2 -38.87 -20.18 -1.46
CA ASP A 2 -38.34 -19.08 -0.62
C ASP A 2 -37.20 -19.48 0.33
N GLY A 3 -37.32 -20.62 1.05
CA GLY A 3 -36.26 -21.10 1.94
C GLY A 3 -34.94 -21.37 1.20
N VAL A 4 -35.04 -21.96 0.02
CA VAL A 4 -33.92 -22.21 -0.92
C VAL A 4 -33.31 -20.88 -1.39
N TYR A 5 -34.14 -19.90 -1.78
CA TYR A 5 -33.69 -18.58 -2.23
C TYR A 5 -32.98 -17.80 -1.11
N THR A 6 -33.43 -17.98 0.14
CA THR A 6 -32.75 -17.42 1.31
C THR A 6 -31.53 -18.24 1.73
N GLY A 7 -31.13 -19.30 1.03
CA GLY A 7 -29.93 -20.08 1.35
C GLY A 7 -30.07 -21.06 2.51
N ALA A 8 -31.31 -21.42 2.91
CA ALA A 8 -31.58 -22.45 3.90
C ALA A 8 -31.48 -23.85 3.28
N ILE A 9 -30.29 -24.14 2.74
CA ILE A 9 -29.94 -25.38 2.05
C ILE A 9 -28.66 -25.97 2.64
N ASP A 10 -28.65 -27.28 2.81
CA ASP A 10 -27.48 -28.09 3.13
C ASP A 10 -27.03 -28.83 1.87
N ALA A 11 -25.77 -28.68 1.48
CA ALA A 11 -25.22 -29.33 0.30
C ALA A 11 -24.68 -30.75 0.60
N GLY A 12 -24.85 -31.23 1.83
CA GLY A 12 -24.45 -32.57 2.26
C GLY A 12 -22.95 -32.72 2.51
N GLN A 13 -22.49 -33.96 2.73
CA GLN A 13 -21.08 -34.26 3.01
C GLN A 13 -20.16 -34.19 1.78
N SER A 14 -20.73 -34.26 0.58
CA SER A 14 -20.00 -34.25 -0.69
C SER A 14 -19.50 -32.86 -1.09
N ALA A 15 -20.13 -31.77 -0.60
CA ALA A 15 -19.73 -30.41 -0.88
C ALA A 15 -20.08 -29.46 0.29
N GLN A 16 -19.07 -28.88 0.95
CA GLN A 16 -19.28 -27.80 1.92
C GLN A 16 -19.05 -26.44 1.26
N LEU A 17 -20.08 -25.57 1.27
CA LEU A 17 -19.97 -24.20 0.80
C LEU A 17 -19.26 -23.32 1.84
N SER A 18 -18.19 -22.64 1.42
CA SER A 18 -17.52 -21.62 2.24
C SER A 18 -18.38 -20.36 2.40
N ASP A 19 -18.09 -19.55 3.41
CA ASP A 19 -18.82 -18.29 3.67
C ASP A 19 -18.81 -17.36 2.43
N ALA A 20 -17.70 -17.28 1.71
CA ALA A 20 -17.59 -16.50 0.48
C ALA A 20 -18.45 -17.06 -0.65
N GLN A 21 -18.53 -18.39 -0.79
CA GLN A 21 -19.42 -19.02 -1.77
C GLN A 21 -20.89 -18.79 -1.40
N ARG A 22 -21.24 -18.86 -0.12
CA ARG A 22 -22.60 -18.56 0.37
C ARG A 22 -22.97 -17.10 0.13
N GLU A 23 -22.05 -16.17 0.37
CA GLU A 23 -22.27 -14.75 0.08
C GLU A 23 -22.45 -14.51 -1.43
N TYR A 24 -21.67 -15.17 -2.28
CA TYR A 24 -21.83 -15.04 -3.73
C TYR A 24 -23.16 -15.59 -4.25
N ILE A 25 -23.60 -16.76 -3.75
CA ILE A 25 -24.80 -17.44 -4.25
C ILE A 25 -26.08 -16.87 -3.60
N PHE A 26 -26.05 -16.63 -2.29
CA PHE A 26 -27.23 -16.30 -1.47
C PHE A 26 -27.19 -14.88 -0.89
N PHE A 27 -26.15 -14.09 -1.15
CA PHE A 27 -25.95 -12.76 -0.56
C PHE A 27 -25.91 -12.74 0.97
N ALA A 28 -25.56 -13.89 1.58
CA ALA A 28 -25.40 -14.04 3.01
C ALA A 28 -24.21 -14.97 3.33
N PRO A 29 -23.22 -14.53 4.12
CA PRO A 29 -22.03 -15.35 4.41
C PRO A 29 -22.34 -16.51 5.37
N THR A 30 -23.34 -16.33 6.25
CA THR A 30 -23.72 -17.35 7.23
C THR A 30 -24.78 -18.29 6.69
N ALA A 31 -24.70 -19.56 7.08
CA ALA A 31 -25.71 -20.57 6.76
C ALA A 31 -27.08 -20.14 7.30
N GLN A 32 -28.05 -20.06 6.39
CA GLN A 32 -29.40 -19.62 6.71
C GLN A 32 -30.24 -20.81 7.16
N LYS A 33 -31.19 -20.58 8.06
CA LYS A 33 -32.05 -21.62 8.62
C LYS A 33 -33.49 -21.16 8.67
N LEU A 34 -34.42 -22.11 8.53
CA LEU A 34 -35.84 -21.88 8.76
C LEU A 34 -36.20 -22.23 10.20
N VAL A 35 -37.11 -21.45 10.79
CA VAL A 35 -37.74 -21.73 12.09
C VAL A 35 -39.25 -21.60 11.93
N LEU A 36 -40.05 -22.29 12.75
CA LEU A 36 -41.52 -22.26 12.63
C LEU A 36 -42.07 -20.82 12.68
N VAL A 37 -41.76 -20.06 13.74
CA VAL A 37 -42.11 -18.63 13.88
C VAL A 37 -40.91 -17.89 14.46
N LYS A 38 -40.59 -16.72 13.89
CA LYS A 38 -39.51 -15.85 14.40
C LYS A 38 -40.05 -14.83 15.40
N ASN A 39 -39.59 -14.89 16.65
CA ASN A 39 -40.09 -14.03 17.72
C ASN A 39 -39.38 -12.67 17.79
N ALA A 40 -39.89 -11.75 18.63
CA ALA A 40 -39.35 -10.38 18.74
C ALA A 40 -37.90 -10.32 19.24
N GLY A 41 -37.56 -11.13 20.24
CA GLY A 41 -36.19 -11.24 20.76
C GLY A 41 -35.20 -11.83 19.75
N GLU A 42 -35.70 -12.64 18.81
CA GLU A 42 -34.91 -13.31 17.76
C GLU A 42 -34.79 -12.47 16.48
N SER A 43 -35.44 -11.31 16.42
CA SER A 43 -35.41 -10.42 15.25
C SER A 43 -34.00 -10.00 14.83
N LYS A 44 -33.06 -9.91 15.80
CA LYS A 44 -31.64 -9.61 15.57
C LYS A 44 -30.85 -10.75 14.93
N ARG A 45 -31.35 -11.99 14.95
CA ARG A 45 -30.69 -13.15 14.31
C ARG A 45 -31.00 -13.12 12.82
N THR A 46 -30.14 -12.50 12.02
CA THR A 46 -30.31 -12.39 10.56
C THR A 46 -30.24 -13.75 9.85
N SER A 47 -29.57 -14.75 10.45
CA SER A 47 -29.42 -16.11 9.91
C SER A 47 -30.68 -17.00 9.99
N GLU A 48 -31.73 -16.54 10.68
CA GLU A 48 -32.94 -17.34 10.92
C GLU A 48 -34.17 -16.69 10.28
N HIS A 49 -34.95 -17.49 9.56
CA HIS A 49 -36.12 -17.06 8.79
C HIS A 49 -37.38 -17.79 9.25
N GLY A 50 -38.44 -17.04 9.57
CA GLY A 50 -39.71 -17.62 10.02
C GLY A 50 -40.50 -18.25 8.86
N TRP A 51 -40.90 -19.51 9.00
CA TRP A 51 -41.77 -20.22 8.07
C TRP A 51 -43.18 -19.63 8.09
N CYS A 52 -43.80 -19.62 9.27
CA CYS A 52 -45.05 -18.96 9.60
C CYS A 52 -44.82 -17.50 9.98
N THR A 53 -45.90 -16.73 9.92
CA THR A 53 -45.90 -15.31 10.24
C THR A 53 -46.20 -15.06 11.70
N ARG A 54 -45.43 -14.16 12.33
CA ARG A 54 -45.74 -13.70 13.67
C ARG A 54 -47.00 -12.83 13.64
N ARG A 55 -47.85 -12.97 14.65
CA ARG A 55 -48.99 -12.08 14.87
C ARG A 55 -48.54 -10.75 15.49
N ARG A 56 -49.09 -9.63 15.04
CA ARG A 56 -48.86 -8.30 15.63
C ARG A 56 -49.78 -8.11 16.84
N PRO A 57 -49.43 -7.18 17.77
CA PRO A 57 -50.31 -6.83 18.89
C PRO A 57 -51.70 -6.35 18.45
N ASN A 58 -51.82 -5.77 17.26
CA ASN A 58 -53.09 -5.32 16.69
C ASN A 58 -53.91 -6.44 16.00
N GLY A 59 -53.49 -7.70 16.12
CA GLY A 59 -54.21 -8.85 15.60
C GLY A 59 -53.83 -9.31 14.18
N ASN A 60 -53.20 -8.44 13.36
CA ASN A 60 -52.82 -8.74 11.98
C ASN A 60 -51.46 -9.46 11.88
N TYR A 61 -51.19 -10.19 10.80
CA TYR A 61 -49.90 -10.87 10.63
C TYR A 61 -48.84 -9.98 9.96
N TYR A 62 -47.55 -10.30 10.16
CA TYR A 62 -46.50 -9.69 9.35
C TYR A 62 -46.54 -10.23 7.92
N PRO A 63 -46.33 -9.38 6.90
CA PRO A 63 -46.42 -9.82 5.51
C PRO A 63 -45.29 -10.81 5.19
N ASN A 64 -45.67 -11.98 4.67
CA ASN A 64 -44.77 -13.00 4.15
C ASN A 64 -45.29 -13.46 2.78
N ILE A 65 -44.38 -13.83 1.87
CA ILE A 65 -44.70 -14.33 0.53
C ILE A 65 -45.62 -15.56 0.63
N ARG A 66 -45.31 -16.51 1.52
CA ARG A 66 -46.08 -17.76 1.72
C ARG A 66 -47.51 -17.48 2.18
N LEU A 67 -47.66 -16.67 3.22
CA LEU A 67 -48.97 -16.31 3.78
C LEU A 67 -49.84 -15.61 2.72
N ASN A 68 -49.31 -14.57 2.08
CA ASN A 68 -50.03 -13.84 1.05
C ASN A 68 -50.45 -14.75 -0.11
N ARG A 69 -49.57 -15.67 -0.53
CA ARG A 69 -49.85 -16.61 -1.60
C ARG A 69 -51.00 -17.56 -1.24
N LEU A 70 -51.04 -18.08 -0.01
CA LEU A 70 -52.14 -18.94 0.45
C LEU A 70 -53.44 -18.16 0.56
N CYS A 71 -53.44 -16.99 1.19
CA CYS A 71 -54.64 -16.13 1.29
C CYS A 71 -55.19 -15.80 -0.10
N GLN A 72 -54.33 -15.40 -1.03
CA GLN A 72 -54.75 -15.08 -2.40
C GLN A 72 -55.18 -16.32 -3.18
N THR A 73 -54.53 -17.46 -3.05
CA THR A 73 -54.86 -18.63 -3.87
C THR A 73 -56.09 -19.37 -3.37
N LEU A 74 -56.20 -19.55 -2.06
CA LEU A 74 -57.29 -20.33 -1.46
C LEU A 74 -58.48 -19.45 -1.06
N ASN A 75 -58.36 -18.12 -1.20
CA ASN A 75 -59.36 -17.15 -0.78
C ASN A 75 -59.74 -17.30 0.71
N ILE A 76 -58.72 -17.49 1.56
CA ILE A 76 -58.85 -17.69 3.01
C ILE A 76 -58.24 -16.51 3.77
N ASP A 77 -58.69 -16.32 5.02
CA ASP A 77 -58.11 -15.32 5.93
C ASP A 77 -56.65 -15.66 6.32
N GLU A 78 -55.95 -14.67 6.88
CA GLU A 78 -54.55 -14.81 7.32
C GLU A 78 -54.40 -15.86 8.43
N ALA A 79 -55.39 -16.04 9.31
CA ALA A 79 -55.30 -16.98 10.42
C ALA A 79 -55.31 -18.44 9.93
N LYS A 80 -56.25 -18.78 9.04
CA LYS A 80 -56.35 -20.09 8.39
C LYS A 80 -55.14 -20.36 7.50
N ALA A 81 -54.68 -19.37 6.73
CA ALA A 81 -53.48 -19.52 5.93
C ALA A 81 -52.24 -19.82 6.79
N ASN A 82 -52.11 -19.15 7.94
CA ASN A 82 -51.01 -19.38 8.85
C ASN A 82 -51.10 -20.75 9.55
N ALA A 83 -52.32 -21.21 9.88
CA ALA A 83 -52.55 -22.56 10.41
C ALA A 83 -52.14 -23.64 9.39
N ILE A 84 -52.49 -23.48 8.11
CA ILE A 84 -52.05 -24.41 7.04
C ILE A 84 -50.51 -24.46 6.94
N LEU A 85 -49.83 -23.32 7.09
CA LEU A 85 -48.36 -23.30 7.09
C LEU A 85 -47.78 -24.05 8.29
N GLU A 86 -48.42 -23.95 9.45
CA GLU A 86 -48.02 -24.63 10.68
C GLU A 86 -48.27 -26.14 10.58
N ASP A 87 -49.42 -26.55 10.07
CA ASP A 87 -49.73 -27.97 9.80
C ASP A 87 -48.75 -28.57 8.79
N TYR A 88 -48.40 -27.83 7.74
CA TYR A 88 -47.40 -28.26 6.76
C TYR A 88 -46.01 -28.42 7.38
N TRP A 89 -45.62 -27.51 8.29
CA TRP A 89 -44.36 -27.61 9.01
C TRP A 89 -44.31 -28.87 9.90
N ASN A 90 -45.38 -29.13 10.65
CA ASN A 90 -45.42 -30.25 11.59
C ASN A 90 -45.59 -31.60 10.88
N GLY A 91 -46.47 -31.67 9.87
CA GLY A 91 -46.82 -32.92 9.20
C GLY A 91 -45.90 -33.32 8.05
N VAL A 92 -45.39 -32.35 7.28
CA VAL A 92 -44.61 -32.62 6.05
C VAL A 92 -43.12 -32.39 6.27
N LEU A 93 -42.73 -31.25 6.84
CA LEU A 93 -41.31 -30.96 7.07
C LEU A 93 -40.74 -31.75 8.26
N GLN A 94 -41.60 -32.27 9.16
CA GLN A 94 -41.26 -33.16 10.28
C GLN A 94 -39.98 -32.76 11.01
N SER A 95 -39.80 -31.46 11.25
CA SER A 95 -38.56 -30.94 11.83
C SER A 95 -38.47 -31.31 13.31
N GLU A 96 -37.79 -32.41 13.65
CA GLU A 96 -37.48 -32.77 15.05
C GLU A 96 -36.63 -31.70 15.76
N ARG A 97 -35.93 -30.87 14.98
CA ARG A 97 -35.08 -29.77 15.47
C ARG A 97 -35.86 -28.44 15.46
N LYS A 98 -35.48 -27.51 16.35
CA LYS A 98 -36.03 -26.12 16.35
C LYS A 98 -35.77 -25.35 15.04
N THR A 99 -34.80 -25.79 14.25
CA THR A 99 -34.37 -25.18 12.99
C THR A 99 -34.36 -26.23 11.87
N PHE A 100 -34.83 -25.85 10.69
CA PHE A 100 -34.90 -26.69 9.50
C PHE A 100 -34.04 -26.13 8.36
N VAL A 101 -33.44 -27.03 7.58
CA VAL A 101 -32.66 -26.74 6.38
C VAL A 101 -33.02 -27.80 5.35
N PHE A 102 -33.14 -27.39 4.09
CA PHE A 102 -33.42 -28.28 2.98
C PHE A 102 -32.15 -29.04 2.56
N ASP A 103 -32.16 -30.38 2.51
CA ASP A 103 -31.03 -31.12 1.93
C ASP A 103 -31.08 -30.97 0.40
N ALA A 104 -29.99 -30.51 -0.21
CA ALA A 104 -29.90 -30.34 -1.65
C ALA A 104 -30.08 -31.67 -2.40
N ASN A 105 -29.76 -32.81 -1.78
CA ASN A 105 -29.92 -34.13 -2.37
C ASN A 105 -31.40 -34.58 -2.45
N ASP A 106 -32.30 -33.92 -1.72
CA ASP A 106 -33.75 -34.19 -1.78
C ASP A 106 -34.43 -33.52 -2.98
N PHE A 107 -33.69 -32.72 -3.77
CA PHE A 107 -34.25 -32.00 -4.91
C PHE A 107 -33.74 -32.55 -6.23
N ASP A 108 -34.68 -32.98 -7.08
CA ASP A 108 -34.41 -33.19 -8.49
C ASP A 108 -34.40 -31.85 -9.22
N VAL A 109 -33.28 -31.52 -9.86
CA VAL A 109 -33.20 -30.37 -10.76
C VAL A 109 -33.87 -30.76 -12.08
N LEU A 110 -35.12 -30.37 -12.24
CA LEU A 110 -35.83 -30.49 -13.51
C LEU A 110 -35.29 -29.45 -14.50
N LEU A 111 -34.37 -29.89 -15.36
CA LEU A 111 -33.96 -29.17 -16.56
C LEU A 111 -35.05 -29.34 -17.61
N TYR A 112 -36.07 -28.49 -17.57
CA TYR A 112 -37.07 -28.44 -18.63
C TYR A 112 -36.42 -27.98 -19.93
N ASP A 113 -36.79 -28.59 -21.04
CA ASP A 113 -36.51 -28.02 -22.35
C ASP A 113 -37.28 -26.69 -22.45
N PHE A 114 -36.55 -25.59 -22.65
CA PHE A 114 -37.10 -24.23 -22.63
C PHE A 114 -38.26 -24.06 -23.62
N ASP A 115 -38.27 -24.86 -24.69
CA ASP A 115 -39.29 -24.83 -25.74
C ASP A 115 -40.65 -25.42 -25.29
N THR A 116 -40.66 -26.22 -24.22
CA THR A 116 -41.89 -26.89 -23.72
C THR A 116 -42.44 -26.28 -22.43
N MET A 117 -41.68 -25.42 -21.76
CA MET A 117 -42.09 -24.86 -20.46
C MET A 117 -43.00 -23.63 -20.65
N PRO A 118 -44.23 -23.64 -20.11
CA PRO A 118 -45.10 -22.48 -20.17
C PRO A 118 -44.59 -21.39 -19.23
N PHE A 119 -44.20 -20.25 -19.79
CA PHE A 119 -43.89 -19.04 -19.03
C PHE A 119 -45.11 -18.15 -18.90
N TYR A 120 -45.19 -17.43 -17.79
CA TYR A 120 -46.25 -16.48 -17.51
C TYR A 120 -45.67 -15.15 -17.04
N ARG A 121 -46.34 -14.05 -17.38
CA ARG A 121 -45.95 -12.70 -16.96
C ARG A 121 -47.09 -12.04 -16.19
N CYS A 122 -46.76 -11.35 -15.11
CA CYS A 122 -47.76 -10.56 -14.40
C CYS A 122 -48.12 -9.28 -15.16
N LYS A 123 -49.41 -9.00 -15.34
CA LYS A 123 -49.89 -7.75 -15.98
C LYS A 123 -49.53 -6.48 -15.20
N LYS A 124 -49.36 -6.57 -13.88
CA LYS A 124 -49.10 -5.41 -13.00
C LYS A 124 -47.62 -5.19 -12.73
N CYS A 125 -46.90 -6.20 -12.24
CA CYS A 125 -45.48 -6.06 -11.87
C CYS A 125 -44.50 -6.55 -12.95
N ARG A 126 -44.99 -7.06 -14.09
CA ARG A 126 -44.18 -7.57 -15.21
C ARG A 126 -43.21 -8.71 -14.89
N ARG A 127 -43.26 -9.27 -13.67
CA ARG A 127 -42.44 -10.42 -13.28
C ARG A 127 -42.80 -11.64 -14.12
N VAL A 128 -41.78 -12.31 -14.65
CA VAL A 128 -41.89 -13.56 -15.40
C VAL A 128 -41.70 -14.73 -14.43
N THR A 129 -42.51 -15.78 -14.57
CA THR A 129 -42.48 -16.99 -13.73
C THR A 129 -42.91 -18.19 -14.57
N SER A 130 -42.34 -19.35 -14.30
CA SER A 130 -42.81 -20.63 -14.85
C SER A 130 -43.92 -21.26 -14.01
N LEU A 131 -44.12 -20.78 -12.78
CA LEU A 131 -45.18 -21.22 -11.90
C LEU A 131 -46.42 -20.36 -12.08
N ASN A 132 -47.55 -21.00 -12.39
CA ASN A 132 -48.87 -20.39 -12.41
C ASN A 132 -49.81 -21.13 -11.47
N VAL A 133 -50.38 -20.41 -10.50
CA VAL A 133 -51.41 -20.93 -9.60
C VAL A 133 -52.60 -19.99 -9.69
N GLN A 134 -53.69 -20.48 -10.27
CA GLN A 134 -54.94 -19.74 -10.49
C GLN A 134 -54.77 -18.36 -11.15
N ASN A 135 -53.79 -18.19 -12.05
CA ASN A 135 -53.48 -16.92 -12.73
C ASN A 135 -53.17 -15.76 -11.76
N ARG A 136 -52.67 -16.02 -10.54
CA ARG A 136 -52.32 -14.96 -9.56
C ARG A 136 -50.81 -14.78 -9.43
N CYS A 137 -50.36 -13.53 -9.32
CA CYS A 137 -48.95 -13.21 -9.13
C CYS A 137 -48.45 -13.65 -7.74
N ALA A 138 -47.30 -14.32 -7.68
CA ALA A 138 -46.71 -14.76 -6.42
C ALA A 138 -45.97 -13.67 -5.63
N ASN A 139 -45.89 -12.43 -6.14
CA ASN A 139 -45.12 -11.37 -5.49
C ASN A 139 -45.89 -10.73 -4.31
N VAL A 140 -45.19 -10.43 -3.22
CA VAL A 140 -45.79 -9.79 -2.04
C VAL A 140 -46.39 -8.45 -2.41
N LYS A 141 -47.64 -8.23 -1.99
CA LYS A 141 -48.45 -7.02 -2.27
C LYS A 141 -48.75 -6.77 -3.76
N CYS A 142 -48.48 -7.73 -4.65
CA CYS A 142 -48.96 -7.66 -6.03
C CYS A 142 -50.34 -8.34 -6.12
N THR A 143 -51.31 -7.63 -6.68
CA THR A 143 -52.67 -8.14 -6.96
C THR A 143 -52.88 -8.44 -8.45
N GLY A 144 -51.79 -8.43 -9.25
CA GLY A 144 -51.88 -8.63 -10.69
C GLY A 144 -52.10 -10.10 -11.07
N THR A 145 -52.70 -10.30 -12.24
CA THR A 145 -52.90 -11.64 -12.81
C THR A 145 -51.76 -12.04 -13.74
N LEU A 146 -51.51 -13.34 -13.84
CA LEU A 146 -50.55 -13.94 -14.76
C LEU A 146 -51.22 -14.21 -16.12
N GLU A 147 -50.53 -13.88 -17.21
CA GLU A 147 -50.88 -14.23 -18.58
C GLU A 147 -49.79 -15.11 -19.19
N PRO A 148 -50.11 -16.04 -20.11
CA PRO A 148 -49.10 -16.75 -20.88
C PRO A 148 -48.15 -15.75 -21.55
N PHE A 149 -46.85 -16.02 -21.48
CA PHE A 149 -45.81 -15.13 -21.97
C PHE A 149 -44.74 -15.94 -22.67
N ASP A 150 -44.49 -15.63 -23.93
CA ASP A 150 -43.38 -16.22 -24.68
C ASP A 150 -42.08 -15.51 -24.29
N ALA A 151 -41.33 -16.14 -23.40
CA ALA A 151 -40.04 -15.64 -22.96
C ALA A 151 -38.99 -15.67 -24.08
N MET A 152 -39.10 -16.59 -25.05
CA MET A 152 -38.13 -16.74 -26.13
C MET A 152 -38.26 -15.61 -27.14
N LYS A 153 -39.49 -15.34 -27.60
CA LYS A 153 -39.76 -14.23 -28.52
C LYS A 153 -39.40 -12.87 -27.89
N ALA A 154 -39.73 -12.68 -26.61
CA ALA A 154 -39.37 -11.44 -25.91
C ALA A 154 -37.84 -11.29 -25.68
N SER A 155 -37.11 -12.41 -25.68
CA SER A 155 -35.65 -12.44 -25.52
C SER A 155 -34.92 -12.06 -26.82
N GLU A 156 -35.53 -12.26 -27.99
CA GLU A 156 -34.93 -11.89 -29.29
C GLU A 156 -34.62 -10.40 -29.39
N GLU A 157 -35.52 -9.55 -28.92
CA GLU A 157 -35.32 -8.09 -28.92
C GLU A 157 -34.40 -7.63 -27.76
N ASN A 158 -34.23 -8.46 -26.74
CA ASN A 158 -33.44 -8.12 -25.55
C ASN A 158 -31.95 -8.06 -25.88
N HIS A 159 -31.36 -6.87 -25.72
CA HIS A 159 -29.93 -6.63 -25.97
C HIS A 159 -29.02 -7.60 -25.19
N TYR A 160 -29.27 -7.79 -23.90
CA TYR A 160 -28.45 -8.66 -23.05
C TYR A 160 -28.59 -10.12 -23.44
N ALA A 161 -29.81 -10.58 -23.77
CA ALA A 161 -30.00 -11.95 -24.22
C ALA A 161 -29.31 -12.23 -25.56
N ARG A 162 -29.37 -11.30 -26.51
CA ARG A 162 -28.59 -11.37 -27.75
C ARG A 162 -27.09 -11.38 -27.47
N LEU A 163 -26.63 -10.56 -26.53
CA LEU A 163 -25.23 -10.55 -26.12
C LEU A 163 -24.81 -11.91 -25.56
N TYR A 164 -25.55 -12.46 -24.58
CA TYR A 164 -25.25 -13.77 -23.98
C TYR A 164 -25.29 -14.93 -24.98
N ARG A 165 -26.15 -14.87 -26.01
CA ARG A 165 -26.21 -15.87 -27.10
C ARG A 165 -25.12 -15.67 -28.16
N SER A 166 -24.51 -14.48 -28.21
CA SER A 166 -23.51 -14.17 -29.23
C SER A 166 -22.14 -14.74 -28.85
N ALA A 167 -21.35 -15.11 -29.86
CA ALA A 167 -19.93 -15.44 -29.68
C ALA A 167 -19.06 -14.26 -29.19
N ARG A 168 -19.65 -13.06 -29.08
CA ARG A 168 -19.00 -11.88 -28.49
C ARG A 168 -18.98 -11.93 -26.96
N MET A 169 -19.87 -12.70 -26.33
CA MET A 169 -19.83 -12.91 -24.89
C MET A 169 -18.62 -13.78 -24.54
N LYS A 170 -17.58 -13.14 -24.01
CA LYS A 170 -16.38 -13.81 -23.51
C LYS A 170 -16.18 -13.45 -22.04
N PRO A 171 -15.59 -14.35 -21.23
CA PRO A 171 -15.16 -14.00 -19.89
C PRO A 171 -14.26 -12.76 -19.93
N LEU A 172 -14.49 -11.83 -19.00
CA LEU A 172 -13.67 -10.63 -18.89
C LEU A 172 -12.39 -10.98 -18.12
N TYR A 173 -11.26 -11.02 -18.81
CA TYR A 173 -9.95 -11.21 -18.19
C TYR A 173 -9.34 -9.86 -17.83
N ILE A 174 -9.11 -9.65 -16.54
CA ILE A 174 -8.51 -8.44 -16.00
C ILE A 174 -7.15 -8.79 -15.39
N LYS A 175 -6.13 -8.01 -15.71
CA LYS A 175 -4.80 -8.10 -15.08
C LYS A 175 -4.32 -6.74 -14.62
N GLU A 176 -3.49 -6.70 -13.59
CA GLU A 176 -2.84 -5.47 -13.17
C GLU A 176 -1.59 -5.18 -14.01
N HIS A 177 -1.23 -3.91 -14.11
CA HIS A 177 0.05 -3.48 -14.67
C HIS A 177 0.66 -2.38 -13.80
N THR A 178 1.40 -2.80 -12.79
CA THR A 178 2.06 -1.92 -11.82
C THR A 178 3.56 -2.08 -11.89
N ALA A 179 4.30 -1.13 -11.32
CA ALA A 179 5.76 -1.23 -11.18
C ALA A 179 6.19 -2.40 -10.26
N GLN A 180 5.23 -3.06 -9.59
CA GLN A 180 5.49 -4.20 -8.72
C GLN A 180 5.62 -5.53 -9.47
N LEU A 181 5.17 -5.59 -10.72
CA LEU A 181 5.36 -6.76 -11.57
C LEU A 181 6.79 -6.81 -12.12
N SER A 182 7.34 -8.00 -12.32
CA SER A 182 8.64 -8.15 -12.98
C SER A 182 8.55 -7.65 -14.43
N LYS A 183 9.67 -7.19 -14.99
CA LYS A 183 9.73 -6.69 -16.37
C LYS A 183 9.26 -7.73 -17.40
N SER A 184 9.58 -9.01 -17.18
CA SER A 184 9.13 -10.12 -18.04
C SER A 184 7.61 -10.32 -17.98
N GLN A 185 7.02 -10.23 -16.78
CA GLN A 185 5.57 -10.32 -16.59
C GLN A 185 4.83 -9.12 -17.20
N GLN A 186 5.34 -7.90 -17.01
CA GLN A 186 4.82 -6.69 -17.63
C GLN A 186 4.74 -6.82 -19.15
N SER A 187 5.83 -7.23 -19.81
CA SER A 187 5.87 -7.46 -21.26
C SER A 187 4.86 -8.53 -21.70
N ARG A 188 4.77 -9.64 -20.96
CA ARG A 188 3.80 -10.71 -21.25
C ARG A 188 2.36 -10.24 -21.16
N TYR A 189 2.00 -9.46 -20.14
CA TYR A 189 0.65 -8.92 -19.98
C TYR A 189 0.34 -7.86 -21.03
N GLN A 190 1.30 -7.03 -21.40
CA GLN A 190 1.16 -6.09 -22.52
C GLN A 190 0.89 -6.82 -23.84
N GLU A 191 1.68 -7.84 -24.18
CA GLU A 191 1.46 -8.63 -25.39
C GLU A 191 0.10 -9.34 -25.39
N ALA A 192 -0.29 -9.94 -24.27
CA ALA A 192 -1.57 -10.63 -24.14
C ALA A 192 -2.75 -9.64 -24.26
N PHE A 193 -2.59 -8.41 -23.79
CA PHE A 193 -3.58 -7.35 -23.96
C PHE A 193 -3.68 -6.88 -25.42
N VAL A 194 -2.55 -6.65 -26.10
CA VAL A 194 -2.53 -6.32 -27.55
C VAL A 194 -3.19 -7.43 -28.39
N LYS A 195 -2.95 -8.70 -28.02
CA LYS A 195 -3.58 -9.89 -28.65
C LYS A 195 -5.06 -10.10 -28.25
N LYS A 196 -5.66 -9.19 -27.46
CA LYS A 196 -7.04 -9.27 -26.94
C LYS A 196 -7.34 -10.53 -26.11
N GLN A 197 -6.31 -11.15 -25.53
CA GLN A 197 -6.44 -12.25 -24.57
C GLN A 197 -6.74 -11.74 -23.16
N ILE A 198 -6.22 -10.56 -22.83
CA ILE A 198 -6.60 -9.76 -21.66
C ILE A 198 -7.51 -8.65 -22.15
N ASN A 199 -8.66 -8.46 -21.51
CA ASN A 199 -9.67 -7.47 -21.92
C ASN A 199 -9.49 -6.13 -21.23
N ALA A 200 -8.97 -6.12 -20.00
CA ALA A 200 -8.73 -4.91 -19.24
C ALA A 200 -7.41 -4.99 -18.48
N LEU A 201 -6.65 -3.90 -18.50
CA LEU A 201 -5.47 -3.71 -17.67
C LEU A 201 -5.74 -2.64 -16.61
N SER A 202 -5.52 -2.98 -15.35
CA SER A 202 -5.54 -2.03 -14.24
C SER A 202 -4.13 -1.46 -14.05
N CYS A 203 -3.86 -0.33 -14.67
CA CYS A 203 -2.52 0.28 -14.70
C CYS A 203 -2.34 1.37 -13.62
N SER A 204 -1.10 1.55 -13.16
CA SER A 204 -0.67 2.75 -12.44
C SER A 204 -0.13 3.81 -13.42
N THR A 205 0.67 4.77 -12.94
CA THR A 205 1.40 5.76 -13.76
C THR A 205 2.34 5.11 -14.81
N THR A 206 2.58 3.80 -14.74
CA THR A 206 3.41 3.04 -15.69
C THR A 206 2.91 3.09 -17.13
N PHE A 207 1.62 3.39 -17.34
CA PHE A 207 1.02 3.54 -18.68
C PHE A 207 0.83 4.99 -19.11
N GLU A 208 1.23 5.97 -18.28
CA GLU A 208 1.18 7.39 -18.67
C GLU A 208 2.23 7.71 -19.73
N MET A 209 3.45 7.17 -19.59
CA MET A 209 4.58 7.45 -20.49
C MET A 209 5.23 6.16 -21.02
N GLY A 210 5.67 6.18 -22.28
CA GLY A 210 6.69 5.22 -22.78
C GLY A 210 6.24 3.84 -23.26
N VAL A 211 4.97 3.45 -23.13
CA VAL A 211 4.48 2.16 -23.62
C VAL A 211 3.60 2.34 -24.86
N ASP A 212 3.96 1.69 -25.97
CA ASP A 212 3.10 1.59 -27.15
C ASP A 212 2.22 0.34 -27.04
N VAL A 213 0.92 0.56 -26.87
CA VAL A 213 -0.09 -0.50 -26.69
C VAL A 213 -1.08 -0.51 -27.87
N GLY A 214 -0.77 0.25 -28.93
CA GLY A 214 -1.73 0.57 -29.98
C GLY A 214 -2.83 1.53 -29.53
N SER A 215 -3.93 1.60 -30.29
CA SER A 215 -5.07 2.44 -29.98
C SER A 215 -6.04 1.73 -29.02
N LEU A 216 -6.17 2.24 -27.79
CA LEU A 216 -7.24 1.77 -26.90
C LEU A 216 -8.60 2.29 -27.39
N GLU A 217 -9.65 1.51 -27.17
CA GLU A 217 -11.03 1.96 -27.39
C GLU A 217 -11.55 2.72 -26.16
N THR A 218 -11.16 2.28 -24.96
CA THR A 218 -11.69 2.82 -23.69
C THR A 218 -10.60 3.01 -22.65
N VAL A 219 -10.65 4.16 -21.95
CA VAL A 219 -9.84 4.46 -20.77
C VAL A 219 -10.75 4.78 -19.60
N TYR A 220 -10.54 4.08 -18.48
CA TYR A 220 -11.25 4.33 -17.23
C TYR A 220 -10.29 4.86 -16.17
N MET A 221 -10.58 6.06 -15.65
CA MET A 221 -9.83 6.72 -14.59
C MET A 221 -10.61 6.63 -13.28
N ARG A 222 -10.07 5.92 -12.29
CA ARG A 222 -10.71 5.70 -10.98
C ARG A 222 -10.81 6.95 -10.10
N ASN A 223 -10.01 7.97 -10.38
CA ASN A 223 -10.00 9.27 -9.71
C ASN A 223 -9.64 10.34 -10.72
N VAL A 224 -10.00 11.58 -10.42
CA VAL A 224 -9.54 12.73 -11.20
C VAL A 224 -7.99 12.75 -11.17
N PRO A 225 -7.31 12.84 -12.32
CA PRO A 225 -5.85 12.94 -12.34
C PRO A 225 -5.33 14.16 -11.56
N PRO A 226 -4.09 14.13 -11.04
CA PRO A 226 -3.55 15.23 -10.24
C PRO A 226 -3.42 16.55 -11.01
N SER A 227 -3.15 16.48 -12.31
CA SER A 227 -3.00 17.65 -13.17
C SER A 227 -3.61 17.41 -14.56
N PRO A 228 -3.91 18.49 -15.32
CA PRO A 228 -4.39 18.40 -16.70
C PRO A 228 -3.43 17.61 -17.60
N SER A 229 -2.11 17.73 -17.39
CA SER A 229 -1.12 16.99 -18.17
C SER A 229 -1.24 15.47 -18.02
N ASN A 230 -1.51 14.98 -16.80
CA ASN A 230 -1.76 13.57 -16.54
C ASN A 230 -3.07 13.12 -17.21
N TYR A 231 -4.11 13.96 -17.17
CA TYR A 231 -5.38 13.66 -17.83
C TYR A 231 -5.20 13.49 -19.33
N VAL A 232 -4.58 14.45 -20.00
CA VAL A 232 -4.34 14.41 -21.46
C VAL A 232 -3.49 13.19 -21.84
N GLN A 233 -2.44 12.88 -21.08
CA GLN A 233 -1.61 11.69 -21.33
C GLN A 233 -2.38 10.37 -21.20
N ARG A 234 -3.25 10.26 -20.19
CA ARG A 234 -4.08 9.06 -19.96
C ARG A 234 -5.21 8.94 -20.98
N ALA A 235 -5.96 10.02 -21.19
CA ALA A 235 -7.07 10.06 -22.13
C ALA A 235 -6.59 9.86 -23.59
N GLY A 236 -5.45 10.43 -23.96
CA GLY A 236 -4.82 10.29 -25.28
C GLY A 236 -4.28 8.89 -25.60
N ARG A 237 -4.46 7.91 -24.70
CA ARG A 237 -4.26 6.48 -25.00
C ARG A 237 -5.45 5.87 -25.72
N ALA A 238 -6.65 6.44 -25.57
CA ALA A 238 -7.82 6.06 -26.34
C ALA A 238 -7.83 6.76 -27.71
N GLY A 239 -8.41 6.12 -28.73
CA GLY A 239 -8.78 6.80 -29.99
C GLY A 239 -7.66 7.06 -31.00
N ARG A 240 -6.53 6.35 -30.93
CA ARG A 240 -5.45 6.49 -31.95
C ARG A 240 -5.76 5.79 -33.28
N GLY A 241 -6.78 4.94 -33.33
CA GLY A 241 -7.17 4.17 -34.51
C GLY A 241 -8.25 4.89 -35.31
N ARG A 242 -8.23 4.76 -36.64
CA ARG A 242 -9.19 5.42 -37.54
C ARG A 242 -10.63 4.89 -37.43
N ASP A 243 -10.81 3.69 -36.86
CA ASP A 243 -12.07 2.94 -36.91
C ASP A 243 -12.80 2.82 -35.56
N SER A 244 -12.37 3.52 -34.50
CA SER A 244 -13.00 3.43 -33.18
C SER A 244 -13.19 4.79 -32.49
N THR A 245 -14.40 5.00 -31.95
CA THR A 245 -14.69 6.15 -31.10
C THR A 245 -14.05 5.93 -29.73
N ALA A 246 -13.20 6.85 -29.29
CA ALA A 246 -12.64 6.83 -27.95
C ALA A 246 -13.71 7.06 -26.89
N PHE A 247 -13.73 6.21 -25.86
CA PHE A 247 -14.53 6.44 -24.66
C PHE A 247 -13.63 6.63 -23.45
N VAL A 248 -13.73 7.79 -22.80
CA VAL A 248 -12.94 8.11 -21.61
C VAL A 248 -13.88 8.40 -20.46
N LEU A 249 -13.77 7.62 -19.38
CA LEU A 249 -14.61 7.77 -18.19
C LEU A 249 -13.73 8.10 -16.98
N THR A 250 -13.98 9.25 -16.35
CA THR A 250 -13.36 9.64 -15.08
C THR A 250 -14.36 9.54 -13.95
N TYR A 251 -14.02 8.76 -12.92
CA TYR A 251 -14.78 8.67 -11.68
C TYR A 251 -14.22 9.67 -10.66
N ALA A 252 -15.04 10.64 -10.24
CA ALA A 252 -14.67 11.61 -9.20
C ALA A 252 -15.01 11.08 -7.80
N LYS A 253 -14.05 11.12 -6.88
CA LYS A 253 -14.24 10.76 -5.47
C LYS A 253 -14.77 11.95 -4.65
N LEU A 254 -15.11 11.68 -3.40
CA LEU A 254 -15.45 12.70 -2.39
C LEU A 254 -14.18 13.34 -1.79
N SER A 255 -13.24 13.78 -2.63
CA SER A 255 -12.05 14.54 -2.25
C SER A 255 -12.17 15.99 -2.74
N SER A 256 -11.56 16.96 -2.05
CA SER A 256 -11.60 18.37 -2.46
C SER A 256 -11.11 18.60 -3.88
N HIS A 257 -10.00 17.94 -4.24
CA HIS A 257 -9.44 17.94 -5.59
C HIS A 257 -10.47 17.47 -6.62
N ASP A 258 -11.06 16.29 -6.42
CA ASP A 258 -12.00 15.70 -7.38
C ASP A 258 -13.30 16.53 -7.48
N PHE A 259 -13.78 17.11 -6.37
CA PHE A 259 -14.95 18.00 -6.39
C PHE A 259 -14.72 19.27 -7.21
N THR A 260 -13.54 19.87 -7.09
CA THR A 260 -13.19 21.11 -7.82
C THR A 260 -13.30 20.87 -9.33
N TYR A 261 -12.72 19.78 -9.82
CA TYR A 261 -12.77 19.42 -11.24
C TYR A 261 -14.06 18.72 -11.67
N PHE A 262 -14.87 18.24 -10.73
CA PHE A 262 -16.22 17.76 -11.04
C PHE A 262 -17.18 18.93 -11.30
N GLY A 263 -17.04 20.03 -10.55
CA GLY A 263 -17.78 21.27 -10.79
C GLY A 263 -17.34 21.99 -12.07
N HIS A 264 -16.03 21.94 -12.36
CA HIS A 264 -15.40 22.61 -13.51
C HIS A 264 -14.50 21.65 -14.31
N PRO A 265 -15.08 20.69 -15.05
CA PRO A 265 -14.31 19.69 -15.80
C PRO A 265 -13.42 20.29 -16.91
N GLU A 266 -13.78 21.46 -17.45
CA GLU A 266 -13.01 22.22 -18.44
C GLU A 266 -11.57 22.49 -17.98
N ASN A 267 -11.38 22.77 -16.68
CA ASN A 267 -10.07 23.05 -16.10
C ASN A 267 -9.15 21.81 -16.08
N MET A 268 -9.70 20.59 -16.16
CA MET A 268 -8.92 19.35 -16.25
C MET A 268 -8.68 18.92 -17.69
N ILE A 269 -9.69 19.11 -18.55
CA ILE A 269 -9.65 18.65 -19.96
C ILE A 269 -8.84 19.61 -20.84
N SER A 270 -9.02 20.91 -20.63
CA SER A 270 -8.40 21.99 -21.41
C SER A 270 -7.58 22.94 -20.54
N GLY A 271 -7.26 22.53 -19.31
CA GLY A 271 -6.42 23.32 -18.41
C GLY A 271 -5.01 23.53 -18.92
N ASP A 272 -4.39 24.61 -18.47
CA ASP A 272 -3.03 24.98 -18.87
C ASP A 272 -2.01 23.95 -18.38
N ILE A 273 -1.24 23.42 -19.33
CA ILE A 273 -0.10 22.55 -19.04
C ILE A 273 1.14 23.45 -18.95
N ALA A 274 1.54 23.77 -17.72
CA ALA A 274 2.78 24.50 -17.48
C ALA A 274 3.98 23.69 -17.99
N ALA A 275 4.92 24.37 -18.66
CA ALA A 275 6.18 23.75 -19.05
C ALA A 275 6.96 23.31 -17.80
N PRO A 276 7.64 22.15 -17.82
CA PRO A 276 8.47 21.73 -16.71
C PRO A 276 9.59 22.74 -16.49
N ILE A 277 9.69 23.28 -15.28
CA ILE A 277 10.73 24.24 -14.90
C ILE A 277 11.90 23.45 -14.30
N PHE A 278 13.05 23.50 -14.95
CA PHE A 278 14.29 22.91 -14.44
C PHE A 278 15.12 23.97 -13.73
N ARG A 279 15.49 23.71 -12.48
CA ARG A 279 16.46 24.55 -11.75
C ARG A 279 17.84 23.91 -11.87
N LEU A 280 18.70 24.52 -12.70
CA LEU A 280 20.07 24.07 -12.90
C LEU A 280 21.02 24.46 -11.76
N GLU A 281 20.55 25.27 -10.81
CA GLU A 281 21.34 25.79 -9.69
C GLU A 281 21.12 24.98 -8.39
N ASN A 282 20.55 23.77 -8.49
CA ASN A 282 20.35 22.92 -7.33
C ASN A 282 21.68 22.31 -6.89
N GLU A 283 22.25 22.87 -5.81
CA GLU A 283 23.56 22.48 -5.25
C GLU A 283 23.66 20.97 -4.97
N LYS A 284 22.60 20.33 -4.47
CA LYS A 284 22.62 18.89 -4.16
C LYS A 284 22.76 18.05 -5.43
N ILE A 285 22.04 18.42 -6.49
CA ILE A 285 22.09 17.73 -7.77
C ILE A 285 23.48 17.95 -8.39
N ILE A 286 23.93 19.20 -8.44
CA ILE A 286 25.24 19.56 -8.98
C ILE A 286 26.38 18.83 -8.25
N ARG A 287 26.36 18.77 -6.92
CA ARG A 287 27.35 18.05 -6.10
C ARG A 287 27.46 16.59 -6.53
N ARG A 288 26.33 15.90 -6.71
CA ARG A 288 26.30 14.52 -7.21
C ARG A 288 26.83 14.40 -8.64
N HIS A 289 26.54 15.36 -9.51
CA HIS A 289 27.11 15.37 -10.86
C HIS A 289 28.63 15.59 -10.85
N ILE A 290 29.16 16.46 -9.98
CA ILE A 290 30.61 16.63 -9.78
C ILE A 290 31.24 15.28 -9.39
N TYR A 291 30.64 14.59 -8.40
CA TYR A 291 31.12 13.28 -7.94
C TYR A 291 31.09 12.22 -9.05
N VAL A 292 30.01 12.18 -9.86
CA VAL A 292 29.88 11.27 -11.01
C VAL A 292 30.97 11.55 -12.05
N ILE A 293 31.23 12.81 -12.36
CA ILE A 293 32.26 13.19 -13.36
C ILE A 293 33.65 12.79 -12.86
N ALA A 294 33.97 13.06 -11.59
CA ALA A 294 35.24 12.67 -10.99
C ALA A 294 35.43 11.15 -10.96
N LEU A 295 34.44 10.39 -10.49
CA LEU A 295 34.49 8.92 -10.46
C LEU A 295 34.52 8.32 -11.87
N GLY A 296 33.73 8.86 -12.80
CA GLY A 296 33.71 8.42 -14.20
C GLY A 296 35.05 8.66 -14.89
N TYR A 297 35.68 9.81 -14.64
CA TYR A 297 37.03 10.11 -15.13
C TYR A 297 38.05 9.12 -14.56
N PHE A 298 37.97 8.81 -13.26
CA PHE A 298 38.83 7.82 -12.61
C PHE A 298 38.66 6.42 -13.19
N PHE A 299 37.42 5.90 -13.24
CA PHE A 299 37.14 4.54 -13.71
C PHE A 299 37.50 4.32 -15.18
N LYS A 300 37.46 5.37 -16.00
CA LYS A 300 37.97 5.29 -17.39
C LYS A 300 39.48 5.07 -17.43
N ARG A 301 40.22 5.58 -16.46
CA ARG A 301 41.69 5.50 -16.36
C ARG A 301 42.17 4.30 -15.56
N ALA A 302 41.32 3.81 -14.67
CA ALA A 302 41.52 2.66 -13.79
C ALA A 302 40.37 1.65 -13.91
N PRO A 303 40.24 0.93 -15.06
CA PRO A 303 39.15 -0.02 -15.25
C PRO A 303 39.15 -1.17 -14.24
N ASP A 304 40.33 -1.51 -13.73
CA ASP A 304 40.55 -2.51 -12.68
C ASP A 304 39.91 -2.12 -11.35
N ALA A 305 39.89 -0.82 -11.00
CA ALA A 305 39.23 -0.32 -9.78
C ALA A 305 37.70 -0.28 -9.91
N TYR A 306 37.16 -0.25 -11.13
CA TYR A 306 35.73 -0.42 -11.38
C TYR A 306 35.32 -1.89 -11.39
N GLY A 307 36.17 -2.77 -11.91
CA GLY A 307 35.99 -4.22 -11.86
C GLY A 307 34.72 -4.74 -12.56
N GLY A 308 34.12 -3.95 -13.45
CA GLY A 308 32.83 -4.28 -14.06
C GLY A 308 31.65 -4.15 -13.10
N ASP A 309 31.63 -3.07 -12.30
CA ASP A 309 30.69 -2.82 -11.20
C ASP A 309 30.95 -3.64 -9.92
N ASP A 310 32.22 -3.82 -9.57
CA ASP A 310 32.64 -4.62 -8.42
C ASP A 310 33.05 -3.75 -7.24
N ARG A 311 32.25 -3.79 -6.16
CA ARG A 311 32.49 -2.98 -4.96
C ARG A 311 33.81 -3.32 -4.25
N ALA A 312 34.26 -4.58 -4.30
CA ALA A 312 35.49 -4.99 -3.64
C ALA A 312 36.72 -4.35 -4.30
N ALA A 313 36.72 -4.26 -5.64
CA ALA A 313 37.81 -3.65 -6.40
C ALA A 313 38.05 -2.19 -6.00
N PHE A 314 36.98 -1.43 -5.71
CA PHE A 314 37.11 -0.03 -5.31
C PHE A 314 37.41 0.14 -3.82
N LEU A 315 36.67 -0.55 -2.93
CA LEU A 315 36.71 -0.27 -1.48
C LEU A 315 37.75 -1.09 -0.70
N LEU A 316 38.23 -2.21 -1.24
CA LEU A 316 39.11 -3.14 -0.53
C LEU A 316 40.49 -3.28 -1.20
N GLU A 317 40.56 -3.12 -2.52
CA GLU A 317 41.77 -3.36 -3.32
C GLU A 317 42.54 -2.07 -3.66
N GLY A 318 42.44 -1.04 -2.80
CA GLY A 318 43.19 0.20 -2.96
C GLY A 318 42.61 1.17 -4.00
N GLY A 319 41.42 0.90 -4.55
CA GLY A 319 40.80 1.73 -5.58
C GLY A 319 40.44 3.13 -5.08
N TYR A 320 39.95 3.23 -3.84
CA TYR A 320 39.62 4.50 -3.21
C TYR A 320 40.85 5.36 -2.93
N GLU A 321 41.94 4.76 -2.43
CA GLU A 321 43.20 5.45 -2.13
C GLU A 321 43.84 5.97 -3.42
N ARG A 322 43.78 5.20 -4.50
CA ARG A 322 44.18 5.64 -5.84
C ARG A 322 43.32 6.77 -6.38
N PHE A 323 42.01 6.76 -6.10
CA PHE A 323 41.11 7.84 -6.46
C PHE A 323 41.48 9.12 -5.69
N ARG A 324 41.73 9.03 -4.39
CA ARG A 324 42.21 10.14 -3.56
C ARG A 324 43.53 10.71 -4.07
N ALA A 325 44.50 9.85 -4.38
CA ALA A 325 45.80 10.26 -4.93
C ALA A 325 45.67 10.94 -6.32
N MET A 326 44.64 10.61 -7.10
CA MET A 326 44.40 11.25 -8.39
C MET A 326 43.88 12.68 -8.26
N LEU A 327 43.25 13.03 -7.13
CA LEU A 327 42.68 14.36 -6.90
C LEU A 327 43.66 15.35 -6.25
N ASP A 328 44.88 14.92 -5.91
CA ASP A 328 45.91 15.76 -5.29
C ASP A 328 47.22 15.76 -6.11
N PRO A 329 47.42 16.72 -7.05
CA PRO A 329 46.48 17.78 -7.44
C PRO A 329 45.42 17.29 -8.44
N VAL A 330 44.29 18.00 -8.53
CA VAL A 330 43.20 17.71 -9.49
C VAL A 330 43.73 17.78 -10.93
N PRO A 331 43.50 16.77 -11.79
CA PRO A 331 43.99 16.79 -13.15
C PRO A 331 43.31 17.90 -13.98
N GLU A 332 44.09 18.63 -14.77
CA GLU A 332 43.61 19.74 -15.62
C GLU A 332 42.42 19.33 -16.51
N LYS A 333 42.50 18.14 -17.13
CA LYS A 333 41.40 17.60 -17.94
C LYS A 333 40.11 17.33 -17.16
N LEU A 334 40.22 16.98 -15.87
CA LEU A 334 39.03 16.79 -15.02
C LEU A 334 38.42 18.14 -14.67
N ASP A 335 39.23 19.15 -14.36
CA ASP A 335 38.79 20.52 -14.11
C ASP A 335 38.08 21.12 -15.33
N GLU A 336 38.63 20.97 -16.54
CA GLU A 336 37.98 21.38 -17.80
C GLU A 336 36.62 20.70 -17.98
N LEU A 337 36.52 19.40 -17.72
CA LEU A 337 35.26 18.64 -17.82
C LEU A 337 34.21 19.13 -16.82
N LEU A 338 34.62 19.43 -15.59
CA LEU A 338 33.73 19.97 -14.55
C LEU A 338 33.22 21.37 -14.95
N LYS A 339 34.11 22.27 -15.39
CA LYS A 339 33.76 23.62 -15.85
C LYS A 339 32.83 23.61 -17.07
N ALA A 340 33.02 22.64 -17.98
CA ALA A 340 32.16 22.46 -19.15
C ALA A 340 30.77 21.87 -18.79
N SER A 341 30.68 21.06 -17.73
CA SER A 341 29.45 20.35 -17.37
C SER A 341 28.57 21.10 -16.36
N ILE A 342 29.16 21.97 -15.54
CA ILE A 342 28.46 22.71 -14.48
C ILE A 342 28.25 24.17 -14.92
N PRO A 343 27.07 24.79 -14.66
CA PRO A 343 26.84 26.20 -14.97
C PRO A 343 27.88 27.13 -14.35
N ALA A 344 28.35 28.12 -15.10
CA ALA A 344 29.39 29.07 -14.68
C ALA A 344 29.03 29.83 -13.39
N THR A 345 27.74 30.12 -13.16
CA THR A 345 27.23 30.78 -11.95
C THR A 345 27.46 29.95 -10.68
N MET A 346 27.62 28.63 -10.82
CA MET A 346 27.78 27.70 -9.71
C MET A 346 29.24 27.33 -9.44
N HIS A 347 30.19 27.70 -10.30
CA HIS A 347 31.60 27.28 -10.16
C HIS A 347 32.22 27.73 -8.83
N GLY A 348 31.97 28.98 -8.42
CA GLY A 348 32.46 29.47 -7.12
C GLY A 348 31.73 28.86 -5.93
N ARG A 349 30.39 28.74 -5.99
CA ARG A 349 29.57 28.19 -4.89
C ARG A 349 29.82 26.71 -4.63
N MET A 350 30.15 25.97 -5.68
CA MET A 350 30.38 24.52 -5.62
C MET A 350 31.86 24.17 -5.45
N GLY A 351 32.75 25.16 -5.26
CA GLY A 351 34.18 24.93 -5.12
C GLY A 351 34.86 24.34 -6.36
N VAL A 352 34.29 24.53 -7.56
CA VAL A 352 34.88 24.05 -8.84
C VAL A 352 36.05 24.94 -9.26
N SER A 353 35.98 26.24 -8.96
CA SER A 353 37.04 27.20 -9.33
C SER A 353 38.35 27.03 -8.54
N ASP A 354 38.26 26.53 -7.31
CA ASP A 354 39.35 26.43 -6.33
C ASP A 354 39.59 25.00 -5.83
N ALA A 355 38.95 24.01 -6.44
CA ALA A 355 38.95 22.61 -6.02
C ALA A 355 38.38 22.34 -4.61
N GLY A 356 37.63 23.27 -4.01
CA GLY A 356 36.95 23.06 -2.73
C GLY A 356 35.97 21.88 -2.72
N TRP A 357 35.44 21.47 -3.88
CA TRP A 357 34.60 20.27 -3.98
C TRP A 357 35.32 18.96 -3.62
N VAL A 358 36.66 18.94 -3.70
CA VAL A 358 37.47 17.78 -3.32
C VAL A 358 37.36 17.55 -1.82
N GLU A 359 37.43 18.61 -1.02
CA GLU A 359 37.25 18.53 0.44
C GLU A 359 35.82 18.08 0.79
N ASP A 360 34.81 18.62 0.10
CA ASP A 360 33.41 18.19 0.22
C ASP A 360 33.19 16.68 -0.08
N MET A 361 34.05 16.08 -0.91
CA MET A 361 33.93 14.70 -1.35
C MET A 361 34.78 13.74 -0.52
N ILE A 362 36.06 14.04 -0.35
CA ILE A 362 37.09 13.15 0.22
C ILE A 362 37.88 13.79 1.35
N GLY A 363 37.44 14.95 1.86
CA GLY A 363 38.05 15.59 3.02
C GLY A 363 38.11 14.63 4.19
N SER A 364 39.28 14.51 4.82
CA SER A 364 39.46 13.60 5.96
C SER A 364 38.64 14.01 7.19
N GLY A 365 38.14 15.25 7.22
CA GLY A 365 37.55 15.86 8.39
C GLY A 365 38.60 16.14 9.47
N ASP A 366 38.18 16.84 10.51
CA ASP A 366 38.98 17.11 11.70
C ASP A 366 38.05 17.07 12.91
N GLU A 367 38.01 15.91 13.59
CA GLU A 367 37.17 15.71 14.76
C GLU A 367 37.53 16.65 15.92
N GLU A 368 38.79 17.10 16.03
CA GLU A 368 39.23 18.02 17.08
C GLU A 368 38.73 19.45 16.83
N ASN A 369 38.61 19.84 15.55
CA ASN A 369 38.10 21.15 15.13
C ASN A 369 36.63 21.15 14.70
N GLY A 370 35.93 20.01 14.83
CA GLY A 370 34.51 19.87 14.51
C GLY A 370 34.20 19.92 13.00
N VAL A 371 35.16 19.60 12.15
CA VAL A 371 35.00 19.55 10.69
C VAL A 371 34.57 18.13 10.29
N GLU A 372 33.39 18.01 9.69
CA GLU A 372 32.87 16.73 9.22
C GLU A 372 33.69 16.19 8.03
N PRO A 373 33.88 14.86 7.92
CA PRO A 373 34.52 14.26 6.76
C PRO A 373 33.68 14.45 5.49
N GLY A 374 34.36 14.49 4.34
CA GLY A 374 33.74 14.57 3.03
C GLY A 374 32.79 13.41 2.77
N ALA A 375 31.80 13.62 1.89
CA ALA A 375 30.68 12.72 1.73
C ALA A 375 31.06 11.27 1.36
N LEU A 376 32.07 11.08 0.49
CA LEU A 376 32.56 9.75 0.11
C LEU A 376 33.47 9.18 1.20
N GLU A 377 34.33 9.99 1.82
CA GLU A 377 35.21 9.55 2.92
C GLU A 377 34.39 8.99 4.08
N ALA A 378 33.35 9.71 4.52
CA ALA A 378 32.46 9.27 5.59
C ALA A 378 31.85 7.89 5.32
N VAL A 379 31.44 7.64 4.06
CA VAL A 379 30.83 6.37 3.63
C VAL A 379 31.86 5.25 3.60
N VAL A 380 33.08 5.52 3.10
CA VAL A 380 34.17 4.54 3.07
C VAL A 380 34.62 4.18 4.48
N GLN A 381 34.81 5.19 5.35
CA GLN A 381 35.15 4.98 6.76
C GLN A 381 34.07 4.19 7.49
N ALA A 382 32.79 4.51 7.29
CA ALA A 382 31.69 3.75 7.87
C ALA A 382 31.72 2.27 7.44
N PHE A 383 31.99 2.01 6.16
CA PHE A 383 32.12 0.65 5.64
C PHE A 383 33.31 -0.10 6.27
N HIS A 384 34.50 0.51 6.32
CA HIS A 384 35.67 -0.12 6.94
C HIS A 384 35.50 -0.29 8.46
N ASN A 385 34.85 0.64 9.14
CA ASN A 385 34.48 0.53 10.55
C ASN A 385 33.56 -0.66 10.80
N GLU A 386 32.54 -0.85 9.95
CA GLU A 386 31.66 -2.01 10.04
C GLU A 386 32.44 -3.33 9.90
N LEU A 387 33.39 -3.41 8.95
CA LEU A 387 34.24 -4.58 8.80
C LEU A 387 35.12 -4.83 10.03
N ARG A 388 35.79 -3.79 10.55
CA ARG A 388 36.62 -3.89 11.76
C ARG A 388 35.83 -4.36 12.98
N GLU A 389 34.62 -3.86 13.17
CA GLU A 389 33.76 -4.28 14.27
C GLU A 389 33.29 -5.74 14.11
N LEU A 390 32.98 -6.18 12.89
CA LEU A 390 32.66 -7.57 12.61
C LEU A 390 33.86 -8.50 12.84
N GLU A 391 35.07 -8.08 12.49
CA GLU A 391 36.30 -8.84 12.75
C GLU A 391 36.60 -8.94 14.25
N LYS A 392 36.53 -7.84 15.00
CA LYS A 392 36.68 -7.85 16.47
C LYS A 392 35.66 -8.78 17.12
N LEU A 393 34.42 -8.77 16.61
CA LEU A 393 33.34 -9.61 17.12
C LEU A 393 33.57 -11.09 16.82
N ARG A 394 34.06 -11.42 15.61
CA ARG A 394 34.48 -12.78 15.25
C ARG A 394 35.58 -13.26 16.20
N ASP A 395 36.62 -12.46 16.41
CA ASP A 395 37.75 -12.83 17.25
C ASP A 395 37.35 -12.97 18.73
N LYS A 396 36.40 -12.15 19.19
CA LYS A 396 35.80 -12.30 20.52
C LYS A 396 35.07 -13.64 20.67
N TYR A 397 34.24 -14.03 19.71
CA TYR A 397 33.52 -15.30 19.77
C TYR A 397 34.43 -16.52 19.59
N HIS A 398 35.50 -16.36 18.81
CA HIS A 398 36.56 -17.36 18.70
C HIS A 398 37.26 -17.58 20.06
N ARG A 399 37.69 -16.49 20.73
CA ARG A 399 38.30 -16.55 22.07
C ARG A 399 37.38 -17.11 23.14
N ASN A 400 36.08 -16.88 23.03
CA ASN A 400 35.07 -17.38 23.97
C ASN A 400 34.64 -18.83 23.69
N HIS A 401 35.19 -19.50 22.67
CA HIS A 401 34.79 -20.84 22.22
C HIS A 401 33.29 -20.96 21.93
N GLU A 402 32.71 -19.97 21.24
CA GLU A 402 31.30 -19.94 20.84
C GLU A 402 31.16 -20.19 19.31
N PRO A 403 31.39 -21.42 18.81
CA PRO A 403 31.51 -21.71 17.37
C PRO A 403 30.23 -21.40 16.58
N GLY A 404 29.07 -21.50 17.23
CA GLY A 404 27.79 -21.14 16.61
C GLY A 404 27.63 -19.64 16.34
N LEU A 405 28.24 -18.77 17.16
CA LEU A 405 28.23 -17.32 16.98
C LEU A 405 29.38 -16.87 16.06
N GLU A 406 30.55 -17.48 16.21
CA GLU A 406 31.70 -17.26 15.33
C GLU A 406 31.35 -17.54 13.86
N ASN A 407 30.72 -18.68 13.57
CA ASN A 407 30.29 -19.02 12.22
C ASN A 407 29.28 -18.01 11.64
N LYS A 408 28.39 -17.47 12.47
CA LYS A 408 27.40 -16.46 12.05
C LYS A 408 28.07 -15.13 11.69
N VAL A 409 28.99 -14.65 12.54
CA VAL A 409 29.72 -13.41 12.27
C VAL A 409 30.66 -13.59 11.08
N THR A 410 31.28 -14.76 10.92
CA THR A 410 32.09 -15.08 9.75
C THR A 410 31.27 -15.04 8.47
N GLN A 411 30.07 -15.62 8.45
CA GLN A 411 29.18 -15.54 7.30
C GLN A 411 28.74 -14.10 7.00
N GLN A 412 28.41 -13.31 8.04
CA GLN A 412 28.05 -11.91 7.90
C GLN A 412 29.21 -11.09 7.34
N LEU A 413 30.43 -11.29 7.87
CA LEU A 413 31.64 -10.64 7.39
C LEU A 413 31.87 -10.93 5.90
N ARG A 414 31.74 -12.19 5.45
CA ARG A 414 31.86 -12.54 4.02
C ARG A 414 30.81 -11.85 3.14
N MET A 415 29.57 -11.75 3.63
CA MET A 415 28.48 -11.11 2.88
C MET A 415 28.61 -9.59 2.80
N THR A 416 29.11 -8.95 3.87
CA THR A 416 29.35 -7.50 3.96
C THR A 416 30.64 -7.09 3.26
N ARG A 417 31.72 -7.88 3.39
CA ARG A 417 33.00 -7.67 2.70
C ARG A 417 32.86 -7.95 1.21
N ALA A 418 32.33 -9.12 0.84
CA ALA A 418 32.16 -9.58 -0.55
C ALA A 418 33.46 -9.45 -1.37
N GLY A 419 34.59 -9.83 -0.77
CA GLY A 419 35.90 -9.85 -1.40
C GLY A 419 36.01 -10.89 -2.51
N ARG A 420 37.12 -10.92 -3.25
CA ARG A 420 37.34 -11.93 -4.31
C ARG A 420 37.44 -13.36 -3.76
N GLU A 421 37.82 -13.47 -2.50
CA GLU A 421 37.95 -14.69 -1.71
C GLU A 421 36.63 -15.14 -1.04
N ASP A 422 35.57 -14.32 -1.12
CA ASP A 422 34.28 -14.61 -0.49
C ASP A 422 33.35 -15.38 -1.43
N TYR A 423 33.08 -16.65 -1.10
CA TYR A 423 32.21 -17.55 -1.86
C TYR A 423 31.03 -18.05 -1.02
N ALA A 424 29.88 -18.19 -1.67
CA ALA A 424 28.70 -18.88 -1.15
C ALA A 424 28.18 -19.86 -2.20
N ASN A 425 27.95 -21.12 -1.81
CA ASN A 425 27.42 -22.17 -2.69
C ASN A 425 28.20 -22.33 -4.01
N GLY A 426 29.53 -22.23 -3.96
CA GLY A 426 30.40 -22.36 -5.13
C GLY A 426 30.40 -21.15 -6.08
N LYS A 427 29.68 -20.07 -5.75
CA LYS A 427 29.68 -18.81 -6.51
C LYS A 427 30.34 -17.70 -5.69
N ARG A 428 31.09 -16.83 -6.37
CA ARG A 428 31.66 -15.63 -5.76
C ARG A 428 30.53 -14.70 -5.29
N ILE A 429 30.65 -14.16 -4.08
CA ILE A 429 29.77 -13.12 -3.58
C ILE A 429 30.25 -11.80 -4.17
N ALA A 430 29.58 -11.31 -5.21
CA ALA A 430 29.84 -10.00 -5.80
C ALA A 430 28.74 -9.02 -5.41
N ARG A 431 29.11 -7.76 -5.17
CA ARG A 431 28.18 -6.67 -4.86
C ARG A 431 28.45 -5.51 -5.81
N SER A 432 27.38 -4.93 -6.35
CA SER A 432 27.44 -3.75 -7.23
C SER A 432 28.06 -2.56 -6.50
N LEU A 433 29.02 -1.91 -7.14
CA LEU A 433 29.62 -0.65 -6.68
C LEU A 433 28.65 0.51 -6.91
N ILE A 434 28.00 0.55 -8.06
CA ILE A 434 27.01 1.56 -8.42
C ILE A 434 25.88 1.55 -7.41
N ASP A 435 25.31 0.38 -7.08
CA ASP A 435 24.24 0.30 -6.08
C ASP A 435 24.70 0.79 -4.71
N PHE A 436 25.95 0.50 -4.31
CA PHE A 436 26.51 0.99 -3.05
C PHE A 436 26.62 2.51 -3.04
N LEU A 437 27.17 3.11 -4.09
CA LEU A 437 27.33 4.57 -4.19
C LEU A 437 25.99 5.30 -4.33
N VAL A 438 25.04 4.71 -5.06
CA VAL A 438 23.65 5.16 -5.17
C VAL A 438 23.02 5.13 -3.78
N ARG A 439 23.00 3.99 -3.08
CA ARG A 439 22.38 3.85 -1.74
C ARG A 439 22.89 4.87 -0.74
N ASN A 440 24.19 5.15 -0.77
CA ASN A 440 24.84 6.15 0.08
C ASN A 440 24.80 7.59 -0.47
N ASN A 441 23.94 7.87 -1.45
CA ASN A 441 23.67 9.22 -1.99
C ASN A 441 24.87 9.92 -2.67
N ILE A 442 25.91 9.17 -3.05
CA ILE A 442 27.07 9.68 -3.78
C ILE A 442 26.72 9.89 -5.26
N LEU A 443 26.06 8.91 -5.88
CA LEU A 443 25.59 9.00 -7.27
C LEU A 443 24.10 9.38 -7.33
N PRO A 444 23.65 10.04 -8.42
CA PRO A 444 22.23 10.21 -8.71
C PRO A 444 21.51 8.85 -8.81
N LYS A 445 20.32 8.74 -8.23
CA LYS A 445 19.46 7.54 -8.36
C LYS A 445 18.46 7.75 -9.52
N TYR A 446 18.28 6.74 -10.38
CA TYR A 446 17.29 6.78 -11.48
C TYR A 446 15.83 6.59 -11.00
N GLY A 447 15.60 6.39 -9.70
CA GLY A 447 14.27 6.34 -9.09
C GLY A 447 14.16 7.33 -7.93
N PHE A 448 13.12 8.16 -7.95
CA PHE A 448 12.61 8.83 -6.75
C PHE A 448 11.75 7.78 -6.03
N PRO A 449 12.32 7.02 -5.07
CA PRO A 449 12.53 7.45 -3.68
C PRO A 449 13.93 7.15 -3.06
N VAL A 450 14.33 7.91 -2.04
CA VAL A 450 15.68 7.84 -1.42
C VAL A 450 15.85 6.61 -0.52
N ASP A 451 14.82 6.26 0.25
CA ASP A 451 14.82 5.20 1.25
C ASP A 451 13.81 4.11 0.86
N THR A 452 14.07 3.37 -0.22
CA THR A 452 13.15 2.31 -0.67
C THR A 452 13.39 1.01 0.10
N VAL A 453 12.32 0.38 0.58
CA VAL A 453 12.34 -0.94 1.23
C VAL A 453 11.41 -1.93 0.56
N GLU A 454 11.73 -3.22 0.67
CA GLU A 454 11.01 -4.31 0.03
C GLU A 454 10.14 -5.11 1.01
N LEU A 455 9.02 -5.63 0.51
CA LEU A 455 8.24 -6.69 1.15
C LEU A 455 8.58 -8.02 0.50
N HIS A 456 9.38 -8.85 1.18
CA HIS A 456 9.74 -10.18 0.69
C HIS A 456 8.57 -11.14 0.77
N GLN A 457 8.40 -11.91 -0.30
CA GLN A 457 7.44 -13.01 -0.35
C GLN A 457 7.97 -14.23 0.42
N TYR A 458 7.05 -14.98 1.02
CA TYR A 458 7.34 -16.25 1.67
C TYR A 458 7.95 -17.25 0.68
N GLY A 459 8.93 -18.06 1.14
CA GLY A 459 9.52 -19.14 0.34
C GLY A 459 10.46 -18.70 -0.80
N SER A 460 10.76 -17.41 -0.94
CA SER A 460 11.70 -16.90 -1.94
C SER A 460 13.15 -17.32 -1.65
N ASN A 461 13.51 -18.55 -2.03
CA ASN A 461 14.89 -18.90 -2.33
C ASN A 461 15.26 -18.32 -3.70
N ALA A 462 16.50 -17.86 -3.85
CA ALA A 462 17.04 -17.11 -4.98
C ALA A 462 17.15 -17.89 -6.33
N VAL A 463 16.21 -18.78 -6.65
CA VAL A 463 16.31 -19.70 -7.79
C VAL A 463 15.29 -19.39 -8.91
N ASP A 464 14.23 -18.63 -8.65
CA ASP A 464 13.23 -18.23 -9.67
C ASP A 464 13.05 -16.69 -9.67
N GLU A 465 14.06 -15.96 -10.15
CA GLU A 465 13.97 -14.49 -10.33
C GLU A 465 12.89 -14.08 -11.35
N GLU A 466 12.51 -14.96 -12.28
CA GLU A 466 11.60 -14.64 -13.39
C GLU A 466 10.12 -14.44 -12.96
N LYS A 467 9.74 -14.89 -11.76
CA LYS A 467 8.35 -14.79 -11.23
C LYS A 467 8.22 -13.89 -9.99
N GLN A 468 9.29 -13.23 -9.56
CA GLN A 468 9.25 -12.42 -8.34
C GLN A 468 8.60 -11.06 -8.58
N LEU A 469 7.52 -10.79 -7.85
CA LEU A 469 6.96 -9.45 -7.67
C LEU A 469 7.99 -8.58 -6.94
N GLN A 470 8.25 -7.39 -7.47
CA GLN A 470 9.07 -6.35 -6.88
C GLN A 470 8.21 -5.46 -5.99
N LEU A 471 7.89 -5.95 -4.78
CA LEU A 471 7.09 -5.20 -3.81
C LEU A 471 7.96 -4.17 -3.07
N SER A 472 8.37 -3.11 -3.76
CA SER A 472 9.18 -2.03 -3.20
C SER A 472 8.36 -0.76 -2.93
N ARG A 473 8.61 -0.10 -1.79
CA ARG A 473 8.00 1.19 -1.41
C ARG A 473 9.00 2.11 -0.75
N ASP A 474 8.80 3.41 -0.91
CA ASP A 474 9.47 4.40 -0.07
C ASP A 474 9.17 4.11 1.41
N LEU A 475 10.17 4.23 2.28
CA LEU A 475 10.09 3.85 3.69
C LEU A 475 9.03 4.65 4.44
N GLN A 476 8.82 5.93 4.08
CA GLN A 476 7.74 6.76 4.60
C GLN A 476 6.37 6.09 4.41
N MET A 477 6.14 5.56 3.20
CA MET A 477 4.91 4.86 2.86
C MET A 477 4.90 3.41 3.36
N ALA A 478 6.06 2.74 3.37
CA ALA A 478 6.17 1.33 3.75
C ALA A 478 5.82 1.11 5.22
N ILE A 479 6.12 2.07 6.10
CA ILE A 479 5.71 1.99 7.51
C ILE A 479 4.18 1.99 7.66
N ALA A 480 3.44 2.54 6.70
CA ALA A 480 1.98 2.46 6.68
C ALA A 480 1.46 1.23 5.91
N GLU A 481 1.96 1.00 4.69
CA GLU A 481 1.45 -0.05 3.78
C GLU A 481 1.96 -1.45 4.13
N TYR A 482 3.21 -1.56 4.56
CA TYR A 482 3.88 -2.83 4.87
C TYR A 482 4.01 -3.08 6.37
N ALA A 483 3.46 -2.20 7.21
CA ALA A 483 3.37 -2.44 8.64
C ALA A 483 2.80 -3.83 8.94
N PRO A 484 3.27 -4.50 10.00
CA PRO A 484 2.77 -5.81 10.38
C PRO A 484 1.24 -5.85 10.49
N GLY A 485 0.65 -6.94 10.03
CA GLY A 485 -0.80 -7.13 9.96
C GLY A 485 -1.47 -6.55 8.72
N SER A 486 -0.79 -5.68 7.95
CA SER A 486 -1.35 -5.08 6.74
C SER A 486 -1.46 -6.08 5.58
N GLU A 487 -2.48 -5.90 4.76
CA GLU A 487 -2.78 -6.77 3.62
C GLU A 487 -2.49 -6.04 2.30
N ILE A 488 -1.63 -6.65 1.49
CA ILE A 488 -1.13 -6.11 0.22
C ILE A 488 -1.67 -7.00 -0.90
N ILE A 489 -2.35 -6.39 -1.88
CA ILE A 489 -2.77 -7.09 -3.10
C ILE A 489 -1.71 -6.91 -4.17
N ALA A 490 -1.24 -8.01 -4.77
CA ALA A 490 -0.38 -8.02 -5.94
C ALA A 490 -0.62 -9.28 -6.80
N ASP A 491 -0.67 -9.10 -8.12
CA ASP A 491 -1.03 -10.08 -9.17
C ASP A 491 -2.24 -10.97 -8.81
N GLY A 492 -3.29 -10.37 -8.26
CA GLY A 492 -4.51 -11.09 -7.87
C GLY A 492 -4.35 -12.00 -6.64
N LYS A 493 -3.26 -11.82 -5.88
CA LYS A 493 -3.01 -12.49 -4.60
C LYS A 493 -2.97 -11.48 -3.46
N LEU A 494 -3.44 -11.90 -2.30
CA LEU A 494 -3.40 -11.18 -1.04
C LEU A 494 -2.21 -11.69 -0.21
N TYR A 495 -1.30 -10.77 0.12
CA TYR A 495 -0.13 -11.01 0.95
C TYR A 495 -0.30 -10.29 2.27
N LYS A 496 -0.17 -10.99 3.39
CA LYS A 496 -0.19 -10.38 4.72
C LYS A 496 1.23 -10.12 5.20
N SER A 497 1.59 -8.85 5.38
CA SER A 497 2.87 -8.48 5.99
C SER A 497 2.89 -8.87 7.46
N ARG A 498 3.97 -9.50 7.93
CA ARG A 498 4.05 -9.98 9.31
C ARG A 498 5.41 -9.83 9.97
N TYR A 499 6.49 -9.91 9.20
CA TYR A 499 7.84 -9.88 9.74
C TYR A 499 8.53 -8.58 9.39
N ILE A 500 9.19 -7.96 10.38
CA ILE A 500 10.15 -6.89 10.15
C ILE A 500 11.50 -7.55 9.93
N ARG A 501 12.09 -7.36 8.74
CA ARG A 501 13.36 -8.02 8.42
C ARG A 501 14.48 -7.45 9.27
N ARG A 502 15.38 -8.34 9.65
CA ARG A 502 16.49 -8.04 10.55
C ARG A 502 17.82 -8.31 9.88
N GLY A 503 18.86 -7.65 10.38
CA GLY A 503 20.23 -7.94 9.98
C GLY A 503 20.58 -9.39 10.33
N PHE A 504 21.13 -10.13 9.37
CA PHE A 504 21.64 -11.48 9.64
C PHE A 504 22.71 -11.43 10.73
N GLY A 505 22.69 -12.38 11.67
CA GLY A 505 23.74 -12.55 12.68
C GLY A 505 23.65 -11.70 13.96
N LYS A 506 22.80 -10.67 14.02
CA LYS A 506 22.72 -9.78 15.19
C LYS A 506 21.90 -10.36 16.36
N ALA A 507 22.36 -10.15 17.59
CA ALA A 507 21.58 -10.37 18.81
C ALA A 507 20.43 -9.35 18.92
N ALA A 508 19.44 -9.63 19.78
CA ALA A 508 18.17 -8.91 19.94
C ALA A 508 18.24 -7.36 19.97
N GLY A 509 19.37 -6.77 20.39
CA GLY A 509 19.54 -5.33 20.54
C GLY A 509 20.07 -4.56 19.32
N GLY A 510 20.64 -5.24 18.30
CA GLY A 510 21.22 -4.57 17.12
C GLY A 510 20.56 -4.95 15.79
N ALA A 511 19.56 -5.84 15.83
CA ALA A 511 18.89 -6.43 14.68
C ALA A 511 18.25 -5.39 13.72
N TRP A 512 17.90 -4.22 14.25
CA TRP A 512 17.28 -3.11 13.55
C TRP A 512 17.94 -1.80 13.94
N GLU A 513 17.81 -0.80 13.07
CA GLU A 513 18.06 0.59 13.46
C GLU A 513 16.95 1.03 14.39
N THR A 514 17.33 1.67 15.50
CA THR A 514 16.38 2.09 16.53
C THR A 514 16.49 3.58 16.76
N GLY A 515 15.35 4.25 16.90
CA GLY A 515 15.26 5.61 17.41
C GLY A 515 14.40 5.66 18.66
N ALA A 516 14.10 6.86 19.13
CA ALA A 516 13.14 7.08 20.20
C ALA A 516 12.29 8.33 19.94
N TYR A 517 11.03 8.32 20.38
CA TYR A 517 10.17 9.49 20.36
C TYR A 517 9.55 9.78 21.74
N ALA A 518 9.21 11.03 22.00
CA ALA A 518 8.50 11.45 23.20
C ALA A 518 7.59 12.66 22.95
N ASP A 519 6.44 12.68 23.62
CA ASP A 519 5.58 13.86 23.68
C ASP A 519 6.05 14.80 24.80
N CYS A 520 6.27 16.06 24.46
CA CYS A 520 6.69 17.07 25.43
C CYS A 520 5.59 17.29 26.48
N PRO A 521 5.87 17.14 27.79
CA PRO A 521 4.86 17.33 28.83
C PRO A 521 4.36 18.77 28.96
N GLY A 522 5.12 19.75 28.45
CA GLY A 522 4.80 21.17 28.57
C GLY A 522 3.94 21.70 27.43
N CYS A 523 4.26 21.33 26.18
CA CYS A 523 3.58 21.86 24.99
C CYS A 523 2.87 20.79 24.14
N GLY A 524 3.06 19.50 24.44
CA GLY A 524 2.51 18.40 23.65
C GLY A 524 3.16 18.20 22.29
N GLN A 525 4.28 18.88 21.98
CA GLN A 525 5.04 18.65 20.74
C GLN A 525 5.73 17.29 20.80
N ARG A 526 5.60 16.51 19.72
CA ARG A 526 6.31 15.25 19.50
C ARG A 526 7.78 15.53 19.17
N ASN A 527 8.70 14.84 19.82
CA ASN A 527 10.15 14.93 19.59
C ASN A 527 10.69 13.56 19.21
N PHE A 528 11.76 13.53 18.41
CA PHE A 528 12.39 12.32 17.90
C PHE A 528 13.91 12.41 18.00
N THR A 529 14.57 11.28 18.22
CA THR A 529 16.03 11.16 18.22
C THR A 529 16.44 9.78 17.74
N LYS A 530 17.52 9.68 16.96
CA LYS A 530 18.16 8.40 16.62
C LYS A 530 19.08 7.90 17.73
N THR A 531 19.57 8.81 18.56
CA THR A 531 20.47 8.46 19.67
C THR A 531 19.67 8.00 20.87
N LEU A 532 20.06 6.85 21.44
CA LEU A 532 19.54 6.38 22.72
C LEU A 532 19.87 7.39 23.82
N ILE A 533 18.88 7.72 24.64
CA ILE A 533 19.06 8.67 25.75
C ILE A 533 19.60 7.90 26.97
N PRO A 534 20.78 8.26 27.50
CA PRO A 534 21.34 7.62 28.67
C PRO A 534 20.43 7.72 29.90
N ARG A 535 20.57 6.78 30.82
CA ARG A 535 19.77 6.77 32.06
C ARG A 535 20.07 8.01 32.90
N GLY A 536 19.02 8.77 33.24
CA GLY A 536 19.13 9.99 34.06
C GLY A 536 19.29 11.28 33.25
N GLU A 537 19.46 11.19 31.93
CA GLU A 537 19.57 12.36 31.07
C GLU A 537 18.20 12.85 30.55
N SER A 538 18.17 14.10 30.09
CA SER A 538 17.01 14.71 29.46
C SER A 538 17.39 15.40 28.15
N ARG A 539 16.51 15.32 27.16
CA ARG A 539 16.64 16.00 25.86
C ARG A 539 15.69 17.18 25.80
N GLU A 540 16.14 18.32 25.29
CA GLU A 540 15.30 19.50 25.14
C GLU A 540 14.23 19.30 24.06
N CYS A 541 13.05 19.88 24.29
CA CYS A 541 11.98 19.90 23.30
C CYS A 541 12.29 20.91 22.19
N VAL A 542 12.10 20.49 20.93
CA VAL A 542 12.31 21.32 19.72
C VAL A 542 11.46 22.59 19.72
N SER A 543 10.27 22.57 20.34
CA SER A 543 9.36 23.72 20.31
C SER A 543 9.47 24.64 21.52
N CYS A 544 9.63 24.09 22.73
CA CYS A 544 9.57 24.89 23.97
C CYS A 544 10.84 24.81 24.82
N HIS A 545 11.87 24.09 24.35
CA HIS A 545 13.18 23.92 24.99
C HIS A 545 13.15 23.33 26.42
N LYS A 546 12.00 22.86 26.92
CA LYS A 546 11.92 22.14 28.20
C LYS A 546 12.51 20.74 28.07
N GLY A 547 13.28 20.31 29.08
CA GLY A 547 13.88 18.98 29.14
C GLY A 547 12.86 17.84 29.29
N ILE A 548 12.97 16.84 28.44
CA ILE A 548 12.17 15.60 28.42
C ILE A 548 13.03 14.47 29.00
N GLN A 549 12.63 13.98 30.16
CA GLN A 549 13.27 12.90 30.90
C GLN A 549 13.25 11.57 30.13
N GLN A 550 14.34 10.79 30.20
CA GLN A 550 14.53 9.50 29.51
C GLN A 550 13.31 8.55 29.59
N ARG A 551 12.67 8.43 30.75
CA ARG A 551 11.51 7.53 30.97
C ARG A 551 10.27 7.83 30.11
N LYS A 552 10.20 9.02 29.50
CA LYS A 552 9.07 9.43 28.65
C LYS A 552 9.30 9.11 27.17
N TRP A 553 10.46 8.55 26.83
CA TRP A 553 10.82 8.20 25.47
C TRP A 553 10.45 6.75 25.17
N HIS A 554 9.73 6.55 24.07
CA HIS A 554 9.34 5.25 23.54
C HIS A 554 10.30 4.84 22.43
N THR A 555 10.74 3.58 22.45
CA THR A 555 11.67 3.05 21.44
C THR A 555 10.93 2.78 20.12
N THR A 556 11.61 3.12 19.02
CA THR A 556 11.13 2.90 17.65
C THR A 556 12.10 2.04 16.87
N ILE A 557 11.61 1.37 15.83
CA ILE A 557 12.39 0.64 14.83
C ILE A 557 12.25 1.35 13.49
N GLU A 558 13.37 1.59 12.82
CA GLU A 558 13.43 2.02 11.43
C GLU A 558 13.68 0.79 10.52
N PRO A 559 12.67 0.32 9.76
CA PRO A 559 12.75 -0.96 9.07
C PRO A 559 13.48 -0.87 7.72
N ARG A 560 14.74 -0.38 7.71
CA ARG A 560 15.56 -0.21 6.49
C ARG A 560 15.82 -1.49 5.69
N LEU A 561 15.73 -2.66 6.34
CA LEU A 561 15.91 -3.97 5.70
C LEU A 561 14.61 -4.53 5.09
N GLY A 562 13.51 -3.78 5.24
CA GLY A 562 12.19 -4.10 4.73
C GLY A 562 11.39 -5.08 5.59
N PHE A 563 10.37 -5.64 4.96
CA PHE A 563 9.35 -6.48 5.59
C PHE A 563 9.29 -7.84 4.91
N GLN A 564 8.53 -8.78 5.49
CA GLN A 564 8.28 -10.09 4.90
C GLN A 564 6.87 -10.60 5.22
N ALA A 565 6.26 -11.30 4.25
CA ALA A 565 4.91 -11.85 4.34
C ALA A 565 4.83 -13.19 5.13
N GLU A 566 3.66 -13.47 5.73
CA GLU A 566 3.40 -14.64 6.62
C GLU A 566 3.27 -15.99 5.90
N GLY A 567 3.15 -15.99 4.57
CA GLY A 567 2.88 -17.19 3.80
C GLY A 567 2.82 -16.91 2.30
N GLU A 568 2.46 -17.93 1.54
CA GLU A 568 2.15 -17.76 0.12
C GLU A 568 0.91 -16.87 -0.05
N GLY A 569 0.87 -16.12 -1.16
CA GLY A 569 -0.24 -15.23 -1.45
C GLY A 569 -1.55 -16.00 -1.63
N GLN A 570 -2.59 -15.59 -0.90
CA GLN A 570 -3.92 -16.19 -0.95
C GLN A 570 -4.76 -15.56 -2.08
N PRO A 571 -5.79 -16.23 -2.61
CA PRO A 571 -6.72 -15.61 -3.55
C PRO A 571 -7.35 -14.35 -2.93
N VAL A 572 -7.40 -13.26 -3.70
CA VAL A 572 -7.99 -11.99 -3.23
C VAL A 572 -9.48 -12.18 -2.95
N PRO A 573 -9.97 -11.80 -1.75
CA PRO A 573 -11.40 -11.87 -1.46
C PRO A 573 -12.17 -10.81 -2.26
N LEU A 574 -13.47 -11.04 -2.46
CA LEU A 574 -14.34 -10.09 -3.17
C LEU A 574 -14.68 -8.84 -2.35
N HIS A 575 -14.44 -8.86 -1.04
CA HIS A 575 -14.60 -7.68 -0.18
C HIS A 575 -13.32 -6.83 -0.21
N ARG A 576 -13.49 -5.52 0.02
CA ARG A 576 -12.39 -4.57 0.08
C ARG A 576 -11.52 -4.86 1.31
N PRO A 577 -10.19 -5.00 1.17
CA PRO A 577 -9.29 -5.12 2.31
C PRO A 577 -9.35 -3.89 3.22
N GLU A 578 -9.21 -4.11 4.53
CA GLU A 578 -9.13 -3.03 5.50
C GLU A 578 -7.82 -2.26 5.35
N ARG A 579 -7.90 -0.99 4.96
CA ARG A 579 -6.76 -0.07 4.97
C ARG A 579 -6.83 0.76 6.24
N GLY A 580 -6.04 0.39 7.25
CA GLY A 580 -5.84 1.22 8.43
C GLY A 580 -4.87 2.37 8.13
N TYR A 581 -5.19 3.59 8.54
CA TYR A 581 -4.20 4.65 8.66
C TYR A 581 -3.35 4.38 9.90
N LYS A 582 -2.24 3.65 9.70
CA LYS A 582 -1.39 3.15 10.79
C LYS A 582 -0.32 4.14 11.24
N THR A 583 -0.15 5.28 10.56
CA THR A 583 0.94 6.24 10.80
C THR A 583 0.46 7.68 10.83
N ASP A 584 1.27 8.54 11.44
CA ASP A 584 1.14 10.00 11.41
C ASP A 584 2.51 10.65 11.23
N ASP A 585 2.51 11.84 10.62
CA ASP A 585 3.71 12.62 10.35
C ASP A 585 3.87 13.74 11.39
N TYR A 586 5.09 13.92 11.92
CA TYR A 586 5.41 14.91 12.94
C TYR A 586 6.58 15.79 12.52
N TYR A 587 6.44 17.09 12.75
CA TYR A 587 7.54 18.03 12.58
C TYR A 587 8.53 17.95 13.74
N ILE A 588 9.79 17.65 13.41
CA ILE A 588 10.88 17.52 14.39
C ILE A 588 11.95 18.59 14.24
N GLY A 589 11.94 19.34 13.14
CA GLY A 589 12.85 20.45 12.91
C GLY A 589 14.31 20.02 12.68
N ASP A 590 15.03 20.80 11.88
CA ASP A 590 16.47 20.62 11.67
C ASP A 590 17.24 21.89 12.06
N SER A 591 18.41 21.73 12.70
CA SER A 591 19.32 22.84 13.03
C SER A 591 20.01 23.40 11.78
N HIS A 592 20.15 22.60 10.73
CA HIS A 592 20.78 22.95 9.46
C HIS A 592 19.75 23.31 8.38
N ARG A 593 18.51 23.64 8.75
CA ARG A 593 17.48 24.05 7.79
C ARG A 593 17.78 25.42 7.19
N ASN A 594 17.46 25.58 5.92
CA ASN A 594 17.64 26.84 5.19
C ASN A 594 16.31 27.58 5.11
N ILE A 595 16.23 28.79 5.68
CA ILE A 595 15.02 29.62 5.56
C ILE A 595 14.97 30.20 4.15
N ILE A 596 13.95 29.82 3.38
CA ILE A 596 13.71 30.30 2.02
C ILE A 596 13.09 31.70 2.08
N ASN A 597 12.01 31.85 2.85
CA ASN A 597 11.28 33.10 2.98
C ASN A 597 10.49 33.13 4.28
N ARG A 598 10.30 34.33 4.85
CA ARG A 598 9.44 34.57 6.00
C ARG A 598 8.58 35.80 5.73
N ARG A 599 7.27 35.60 5.64
CA ARG A 599 6.28 36.67 5.40
C ARG A 599 5.34 36.79 6.58
N ARG A 600 4.92 38.02 6.87
CA ARG A 600 3.90 38.31 7.88
C ARG A 600 2.66 38.84 7.19
N PHE A 601 1.52 38.30 7.55
CA PHE A 601 0.22 38.68 7.05
C PHE A 601 -0.63 39.17 8.22
N ASN A 602 -1.41 40.22 8.00
CA ASN A 602 -2.44 40.66 8.93
C ASN A 602 -3.79 40.40 8.26
N ILE A 603 -4.58 39.50 8.84
CA ILE A 603 -5.90 39.13 8.33
C ILE A 603 -6.91 39.47 9.41
N ASN A 604 -7.77 40.46 9.16
CA ASN A 604 -8.82 40.90 10.10
C ASN A 604 -8.31 41.22 11.52
N GLY A 605 -7.11 41.81 11.65
CA GLY A 605 -6.51 42.17 12.94
C GLY A 605 -5.74 41.03 13.62
N HIS A 606 -5.62 39.87 12.97
CA HIS A 606 -4.85 38.72 13.45
C HIS A 606 -3.57 38.55 12.64
N GLU A 607 -2.44 38.47 13.33
CA GLU A 607 -1.13 38.31 12.70
C GLU A 607 -0.81 36.82 12.46
N VAL A 608 -0.48 36.50 11.21
CA VAL A 608 -0.07 35.16 10.76
C VAL A 608 1.31 35.25 10.12
N ILE A 609 2.26 34.46 10.63
CA ILE A 609 3.61 34.36 10.08
C ILE A 609 3.73 33.08 9.27
N LEU A 610 4.09 33.22 8.01
CA LEU A 610 4.42 32.11 7.11
C LEU A 610 5.95 32.05 6.96
N GLU A 611 6.53 30.93 7.35
CA GLU A 611 7.96 30.65 7.20
C GLU A 611 8.13 29.40 6.33
N SER A 612 8.86 29.54 5.22
CA SER A 612 9.19 28.44 4.32
C SER A 612 10.65 28.04 4.54
N THR A 613 10.89 26.77 4.80
CA THR A 613 12.22 26.21 5.04
C THR A 613 12.51 25.10 4.03
N ALA A 614 13.75 25.03 3.56
CA ALA A 614 14.30 23.92 2.79
C ALA A 614 15.16 23.04 3.71
N ASN A 615 15.26 21.75 3.38
CA ASN A 615 16.06 20.77 4.13
C ASN A 615 15.66 20.61 5.60
N ASP A 616 14.38 20.78 5.90
CA ASP A 616 13.86 20.56 7.24
C ASP A 616 13.53 19.09 7.47
N SER A 617 13.29 18.71 8.72
CA SER A 617 13.12 17.30 9.09
C SER A 617 11.72 17.00 9.62
N LEU A 618 11.10 15.97 9.05
CA LEU A 618 9.86 15.35 9.52
C LEU A 618 10.15 13.90 9.93
N VAL A 619 9.29 13.34 10.78
CA VAL A 619 9.31 11.91 11.12
C VAL A 619 7.92 11.32 10.97
N VAL A 620 7.83 10.14 10.36
CA VAL A 620 6.63 9.32 10.35
C VAL A 620 6.72 8.32 11.48
N ILE A 621 5.66 8.18 12.28
CA ILE A 621 5.62 7.24 13.40
C ILE A 621 4.32 6.45 13.34
N SER A 622 4.36 5.15 13.67
CA SER A 622 3.15 4.35 13.83
C SER A 622 2.28 4.86 14.99
N ARG A 623 0.96 4.77 14.84
CA ARG A 623 0.00 5.18 15.89
C ARG A 623 0.02 4.25 17.10
N GLU A 624 0.17 2.97 16.82
CA GLU A 624 0.17 1.90 17.81
C GLU A 624 1.54 1.21 17.82
N PRO A 625 1.95 0.68 18.99
CA PRO A 625 3.14 -0.15 19.09
C PRO A 625 2.88 -1.55 18.53
N TYR A 626 3.93 -2.17 18.00
CA TYR A 626 3.94 -3.57 17.61
C TYR A 626 4.72 -4.38 18.62
N GLN A 627 4.21 -5.56 18.96
CA GLN A 627 4.94 -6.56 19.72
C GLN A 627 5.82 -7.34 18.74
N VAL A 628 7.13 -7.16 18.84
CA VAL A 628 8.11 -7.72 17.90
C VAL A 628 8.96 -8.80 18.57
N CYS A 629 9.05 -9.96 17.92
CA CYS A 629 9.95 -11.04 18.30
C CYS A 629 11.40 -10.65 17.98
N PRO A 630 12.29 -10.54 18.97
CA PRO A 630 13.69 -10.17 18.73
C PRO A 630 14.48 -11.23 17.94
N ARG A 631 14.00 -12.48 17.89
CA ARG A 631 14.71 -13.61 17.24
C ARG A 631 14.40 -13.72 15.75
N CYS A 632 13.13 -13.60 15.37
CA CYS A 632 12.70 -13.83 13.98
C CYS A 632 12.07 -12.60 13.31
N GLY A 633 11.81 -11.53 14.04
CA GLY A 633 11.16 -10.33 13.54
C GLY A 633 9.65 -10.45 13.33
N TYR A 634 9.01 -11.53 13.82
CA TYR A 634 7.54 -11.64 13.84
C TYR A 634 6.97 -10.46 14.61
N ALA A 635 6.02 -9.74 14.01
CA ALA A 635 5.45 -8.55 14.61
C ALA A 635 3.91 -8.57 14.51
N THR A 636 3.25 -8.09 15.56
CA THR A 636 1.79 -8.06 15.64
C THR A 636 1.30 -6.85 16.42
N ASP A 637 0.19 -6.29 15.99
CA ASP A 637 -0.59 -5.25 16.68
C ASP A 637 -1.68 -5.87 17.57
N SER A 638 -2.05 -7.15 17.35
CA SER A 638 -3.16 -7.82 18.02
C SER A 638 -2.69 -8.99 18.90
N GLY A 639 -1.98 -8.70 19.98
CA GLY A 639 -1.53 -9.69 20.99
C GLY A 639 -0.49 -10.70 20.48
N PHE A 640 0.54 -10.96 21.29
CA PHE A 640 1.62 -11.86 20.89
C PHE A 640 1.27 -13.34 21.14
N PRO A 641 1.30 -14.21 20.12
CA PRO A 641 0.98 -15.63 20.29
C PRO A 641 2.08 -16.39 21.05
N GLU A 642 1.69 -17.37 21.88
CA GLU A 642 2.65 -18.21 22.63
C GLU A 642 3.64 -18.96 21.72
N LYS A 643 3.16 -19.41 20.55
CA LYS A 643 3.96 -20.05 19.51
C LYS A 643 3.71 -19.36 18.18
N HIS A 644 4.79 -19.10 17.44
CA HIS A 644 4.71 -18.51 16.11
C HIS A 644 5.76 -19.12 15.18
N LYS A 645 5.53 -18.97 13.88
CA LYS A 645 6.47 -19.36 12.83
C LYS A 645 7.39 -18.19 12.50
N ASN A 646 8.62 -18.47 12.08
CA ASN A 646 9.51 -17.50 11.46
C ASN A 646 9.14 -17.29 9.97
N GLY A 647 9.72 -16.28 9.32
CA GLY A 647 9.42 -15.97 7.91
C GLY A 647 9.74 -17.08 6.89
N ARG A 648 10.37 -18.18 7.31
CA ARG A 648 10.62 -19.37 6.47
C ARG A 648 9.60 -20.50 6.74
N GLY A 649 8.66 -20.30 7.65
CA GLY A 649 7.63 -21.28 7.99
C GLY A 649 7.97 -22.24 9.13
N PHE A 650 9.17 -22.16 9.70
CA PHE A 650 9.57 -23.01 10.83
C PHE A 650 9.13 -22.40 12.16
N ASN A 651 8.86 -23.23 13.16
CA ASN A 651 8.56 -22.75 14.51
C ASN A 651 9.73 -21.93 15.05
N CYS A 652 9.43 -20.75 15.59
CA CYS A 652 10.42 -19.94 16.27
C CYS A 652 10.55 -20.40 17.72
N GLU A 653 11.78 -20.43 18.23
CA GLU A 653 12.07 -20.68 19.65
C GLU A 653 11.84 -19.44 20.53
N GLY A 654 11.42 -18.30 19.95
CA GLY A 654 11.11 -17.10 20.72
C GLY A 654 9.77 -17.26 21.45
N GLU A 655 9.75 -16.98 22.74
CA GLU A 655 8.53 -17.02 23.54
C GLU A 655 7.84 -15.65 23.58
N ALA A 656 6.56 -15.62 23.96
CA ALA A 656 5.81 -14.37 24.09
C ALA A 656 6.43 -13.38 25.09
N LYS A 657 7.09 -13.89 26.14
CA LYS A 657 7.83 -13.07 27.12
C LYS A 657 9.05 -12.34 26.53
N ASP A 658 9.57 -12.81 25.41
CA ASP A 658 10.72 -12.20 24.74
C ASP A 658 10.30 -11.05 23.79
N ALA A 659 9.00 -10.94 23.48
CA ALA A 659 8.48 -9.91 22.62
C ALA A 659 8.63 -8.53 23.27
N LYS A 660 9.09 -7.56 22.49
CA LYS A 660 9.23 -6.18 22.93
C LYS A 660 8.34 -5.28 22.11
N GLU A 661 7.83 -4.24 22.76
CA GLU A 661 7.02 -3.22 22.11
C GLU A 661 7.91 -2.20 21.41
N TYR A 662 7.65 -2.00 20.12
CA TYR A 662 8.31 -1.00 19.30
C TYR A 662 7.30 -0.28 18.44
N TYR A 663 7.49 1.02 18.31
CA TYR A 663 6.85 1.79 17.25
C TYR A 663 7.67 1.68 15.98
N LEU A 664 7.06 1.87 14.81
CA LEU A 664 7.81 2.02 13.57
C LEU A 664 8.05 3.50 13.31
N SER A 665 9.25 3.87 12.86
CA SER A 665 9.59 5.26 12.55
C SER A 665 10.51 5.40 11.33
N HIS A 666 10.45 6.56 10.69
CA HIS A 666 11.40 7.01 9.68
C HIS A 666 11.41 8.53 9.63
N ASP A 667 12.58 9.13 9.81
CA ASP A 667 12.82 10.55 9.59
C ASP A 667 13.33 10.80 8.17
N PHE A 668 12.84 11.88 7.56
CA PHE A 668 13.20 12.27 6.21
C PHE A 668 13.29 13.79 6.11
N LYS A 669 14.10 14.25 5.16
CA LYS A 669 14.26 15.67 4.88
C LYS A 669 13.30 16.12 3.79
N THR A 670 12.60 17.22 4.03
CA THR A 670 11.67 17.83 3.10
C THR A 670 11.63 19.34 3.25
N ASP A 671 10.98 20.01 2.31
CA ASP A 671 10.63 21.41 2.45
C ASP A 671 9.38 21.53 3.34
N VAL A 672 9.37 22.51 4.24
CA VAL A 672 8.29 22.71 5.21
C VAL A 672 7.79 24.15 5.13
N VAL A 673 6.47 24.32 5.17
CA VAL A 673 5.84 25.62 5.39
C VAL A 673 5.25 25.63 6.79
N LYS A 674 5.79 26.49 7.65
CA LYS A 674 5.31 26.71 9.01
C LYS A 674 4.43 27.95 9.05
N LEU A 675 3.16 27.74 9.43
CA LEU A 675 2.21 28.81 9.73
C LEU A 675 2.14 29.02 11.24
N THR A 676 2.43 30.25 11.69
CA THR A 676 2.36 30.63 13.11
C THR A 676 1.29 31.69 13.29
N PHE A 677 0.25 31.37 14.07
CA PHE A 677 -0.84 32.28 14.40
C PHE A 677 -0.54 32.98 15.73
N ILE A 678 -0.44 34.30 15.71
CA ILE A 678 -0.20 35.11 16.91
C ILE A 678 -1.57 35.52 17.49
N ASP A 679 -2.28 34.54 18.04
CA ASP A 679 -3.59 34.73 18.66
C ASP A 679 -3.74 33.81 19.88
N SER A 680 -4.26 34.34 20.99
CA SER A 680 -4.48 33.56 22.22
C SER A 680 -5.50 32.43 22.04
N ARG A 681 -6.35 32.50 21.02
CA ARG A 681 -7.31 31.44 20.67
C ARG A 681 -6.65 30.28 19.92
N ALA A 682 -5.45 30.47 19.36
CA ALA A 682 -4.71 29.44 18.63
C ALA A 682 -4.14 28.33 19.54
N PHE A 683 -4.18 28.51 20.86
CA PHE A 683 -3.83 27.46 21.83
C PHE A 683 -4.85 26.30 21.87
N ASP A 684 -6.09 26.52 21.42
CA ASP A 684 -7.10 25.46 21.33
C ASP A 684 -6.98 24.70 20.00
N LYS A 685 -6.50 23.45 20.08
CA LYS A 685 -6.32 22.56 18.92
C LYS A 685 -7.62 22.33 18.15
N ASN A 686 -8.77 22.20 18.81
CA ASN A 686 -10.05 21.91 18.13
C ASN A 686 -10.52 23.09 17.28
N ARG A 687 -10.30 24.31 17.78
CA ARG A 687 -10.55 25.54 17.01
C ARG A 687 -9.59 25.66 15.84
N MET A 688 -8.31 25.36 16.03
CA MET A 688 -7.33 25.37 14.95
C MET A 688 -7.66 24.33 13.85
N TYR A 689 -8.09 23.12 14.19
CA TYR A 689 -8.54 22.15 13.19
C TYR A 689 -9.75 22.65 12.40
N SER A 690 -10.71 23.28 13.09
CA SER A 690 -11.90 23.87 12.45
C SER A 690 -11.56 25.02 11.49
N PHE A 691 -10.43 25.71 11.70
CA PHE A 691 -9.95 26.80 10.84
C PHE A 691 -9.05 26.30 9.69
N ILE A 692 -8.15 25.36 9.97
CA ILE A 692 -7.21 24.80 9.00
C ILE A 692 -7.95 24.00 7.92
N VAL A 693 -9.00 23.27 8.28
CA VAL A 693 -9.78 22.46 7.33
C VAL A 693 -10.36 23.33 6.20
N PRO A 694 -11.04 24.46 6.45
CA PRO A 694 -11.44 25.40 5.40
C PRO A 694 -10.28 25.99 4.60
N VAL A 695 -9.19 26.43 5.25
CA VAL A 695 -8.03 27.05 4.56
C VAL A 695 -7.34 26.07 3.60
N ILE A 696 -7.26 24.79 3.97
CA ILE A 696 -6.70 23.72 3.13
C ILE A 696 -7.70 23.27 2.06
N LEU A 697 -9.00 23.15 2.40
CA LEU A 697 -10.03 22.67 1.47
C LEU A 697 -10.44 23.69 0.40
N HIS A 698 -10.51 24.97 0.74
CA HIS A 698 -10.85 26.04 -0.20
C HIS A 698 -9.62 26.61 -0.92
N GLY A 699 -8.42 26.23 -0.49
CA GLY A 699 -7.18 26.77 -1.01
C GLY A 699 -7.07 28.27 -0.74
N LEU A 700 -5.85 28.78 -0.86
CA LEU A 700 -5.59 30.21 -0.98
C LEU A 700 -6.07 30.73 -2.36
N HIS A 701 -7.33 30.46 -2.74
CA HIS A 701 -8.02 31.24 -3.76
C HIS A 701 -8.44 32.58 -3.14
N ALA A 702 -7.44 33.43 -2.90
CA ALA A 702 -7.67 34.85 -2.96
C ALA A 702 -7.56 35.22 -4.44
N ASP A 703 -8.69 35.24 -5.14
CA ASP A 703 -8.80 36.12 -6.30
C ASP A 703 -8.51 37.54 -5.80
N PRO A 704 -7.64 38.33 -6.47
CA PRO A 704 -7.44 39.73 -6.12
C PRO A 704 -8.64 40.62 -6.48
N CYS A 705 -9.77 40.04 -6.83
CA CYS A 705 -10.99 40.71 -7.25
C CYS A 705 -12.16 40.15 -6.44
N ASP A 706 -12.31 40.61 -5.21
CA ASP A 706 -13.61 40.98 -4.66
C ASP A 706 -13.37 41.73 -3.34
N GLU A 707 -13.92 42.95 -3.30
CA GLU A 707 -13.75 44.01 -2.29
C GLU A 707 -14.28 43.65 -0.89
#